data_AF-A0A4U5R322-F1
#
_entry.id   AF-A0A4U5R322-F1
#
_cell.length_a   1.000
_cell.length_b   1.000
_cell.length_c   1.000
_cell.angle_alpha   90.00
_cell.angle_beta   90.00
_cell.angle_gamma   90.00
#
_symmetry.space_group_name_H-M   'P 1'
#
loop_
_entity.id
_entity.type
_entity.pdbx_description
1 polymer ?
#
loop_
_entity_poly.entity_id
_entity_poly.type
_entity_poly.pdbx_seq_one_letter_code
_entity_poly.pdbx_strand_id
1 'polypeptide(L)'
;MKARLRLGVPWHLVTLMLLSLPSINFNVCHGQTDDYESPAAPPPGLDECNGIFLTYSFTSREKEYPKVKNASAQAWAFKSLATITNTGEHELKGWQMFVGFQHKEVLVSASGAIVVDGDDFPVAVGNGTIFAGNPQVDLKTAIETAGDFTQIAAQIEIAGSVFGIKPPGVPMPKNIKLVNDGYKCPKSTLRGKSYMRVCCKKDPKAKEEKKRLKFLPRRYGDLSLTYDVLQAYGNNYQAQVTMDNIHPLGRLDHWNLTWEWMNGEFISTMRGAYTHKRDFSECIYGTAGKYYKDFDFSTIINCEKKPVISDLPPDRKNDSQVGKLPYCCRNGTLLPSIMDESKARSIFQLQVYKMPPFLNRTALVPPEKWKIDGVVNPQYKCGPPIRVDPTEFPDPSGLDSKTYAVASWQVTCNITRPKEKLSRCCVSFSAYYNRSAIPCNTCACGCDNNKGCSQNAKAMLLPPESLLVPSDNRTEKALAWAALNKFKVPNPRPCPDNCPVSINWHIDSDFKTGWTASVTLFNWDDSPFEDWFAAIKLDKAYKGLEGVYSLNGTKFDNLNNTILLQGLPGLNFLMGEVNGTRPGDPRVPGKQQTKISFIKKRTPGINIPRGDGFPTRILFNGEECALPTQIPRSSAQQKSHFKFLIVIIMAIVTFILMSDHLH
;
A
#
# COMPACT_ATOMS: atom_id res chain seq x y z
N MET A 1 50.31 1.77 91.79
CA MET A 1 51.05 0.54 92.18
C MET A 1 51.37 -0.26 90.94
N LYS A 2 52.65 -0.61 90.78
CA LYS A 2 53.23 -1.35 89.65
C LYS A 2 52.87 -2.83 89.75
N ALA A 3 52.55 -3.45 88.62
CA ALA A 3 52.96 -4.83 88.34
C ALA A 3 53.17 -4.98 86.83
N ARG A 4 54.44 -4.96 86.43
CA ARG A 4 54.92 -5.52 85.16
C ARG A 4 55.26 -6.98 85.44
N LEU A 5 54.87 -7.89 84.55
CA LEU A 5 55.69 -9.07 84.25
C LEU A 5 55.90 -9.16 82.74
N ARG A 6 57.17 -9.28 82.35
CA ARG A 6 57.67 -9.56 81.01
C ARG A 6 57.96 -11.07 80.93
N LEU A 7 57.83 -11.64 79.73
CA LEU A 7 58.60 -12.73 79.08
C LEU A 7 57.89 -12.93 77.72
N GLY A 8 58.46 -12.99 76.52
CA GLY A 8 59.82 -13.22 76.07
C GLY A 8 59.91 -14.50 75.21
N VAL A 9 59.87 -14.33 73.86
CA VAL A 9 60.54 -15.16 72.78
C VAL A 9 59.75 -16.37 72.20
N PRO A 10 59.88 -16.81 70.90
CA PRO A 10 60.63 -16.31 69.72
C PRO A 10 59.83 -16.10 68.40
N TRP A 11 60.49 -15.44 67.44
CA TRP A 11 60.06 -15.04 66.09
C TRP A 11 60.21 -16.14 65.00
N HIS A 12 59.85 -17.40 65.24
CA HIS A 12 59.98 -18.46 64.20
C HIS A 12 58.73 -19.33 63.98
N LEU A 13 57.53 -18.86 64.34
CA LEU A 13 56.29 -19.63 64.18
C LEU A 13 55.10 -18.87 63.56
N VAL A 14 55.33 -17.71 62.92
CA VAL A 14 54.26 -16.88 62.32
C VAL A 14 54.12 -17.02 60.79
N THR A 15 54.96 -17.82 60.13
CA THR A 15 54.94 -17.96 58.65
C THR A 15 54.51 -19.33 58.12
N LEU A 16 53.79 -20.13 58.90
CA LEU A 16 53.24 -21.41 58.41
C LEU A 16 51.82 -21.76 58.93
N MET A 17 50.96 -20.75 59.10
CA MET A 17 49.51 -20.91 59.32
C MET A 17 48.72 -19.98 58.38
N LEU A 18 48.83 -20.18 57.07
CA LEU A 18 47.98 -19.50 56.08
C LEU A 18 47.46 -20.41 54.96
N LEU A 19 47.63 -21.73 55.09
CA LEU A 19 47.18 -22.70 54.10
C LEU A 19 46.62 -23.95 54.80
N SER A 20 45.37 -23.86 55.25
CA SER A 20 44.37 -24.94 55.22
C SER A 20 43.29 -24.68 56.27
N LEU A 21 42.06 -24.37 55.84
CA LEU A 21 40.78 -24.80 56.43
C LEU A 21 39.62 -24.28 55.54
N PRO A 22 38.47 -24.97 55.54
CA PRO A 22 37.66 -25.22 54.35
C PRO A 22 36.57 -24.17 54.11
N SER A 23 36.24 -23.99 52.83
CA SER A 23 35.08 -23.21 52.37
C SER A 23 33.77 -23.87 52.82
N ILE A 24 33.21 -23.41 53.94
CA ILE A 24 31.83 -23.68 54.32
C ILE A 24 30.96 -22.60 53.65
N ASN A 25 30.20 -23.00 52.64
CA ASN A 25 29.21 -22.17 51.97
C ASN A 25 28.05 -21.85 52.91
N PHE A 26 28.03 -20.63 53.45
CA PHE A 26 26.79 -20.00 53.91
C PHE A 26 26.14 -19.30 52.72
N ASN A 27 25.12 -19.93 52.14
CA ASN A 27 24.17 -19.24 51.26
C ASN A 27 23.31 -18.32 52.12
N VAL A 28 23.75 -17.08 52.28
CA VAL A 28 22.90 -15.98 52.75
C VAL A 28 22.17 -15.46 51.52
N CYS A 29 20.86 -15.77 51.45
CA CYS A 29 19.93 -15.14 50.51
C CYS A 29 19.94 -13.63 50.73
N HIS A 30 20.57 -12.87 49.85
CA HIS A 30 20.17 -11.49 49.60
C HIS A 30 18.95 -11.55 48.68
N GLY A 31 17.78 -11.24 49.25
CA GLY A 31 16.58 -10.98 48.48
C GLY A 31 16.87 -9.91 47.42
N GLN A 32 16.47 -10.20 46.19
CA GLN A 32 16.44 -9.23 45.11
C GLN A 32 15.55 -8.07 45.56
N THR A 33 16.15 -6.95 45.91
CA THR A 33 15.46 -5.67 45.87
C THR A 33 15.23 -5.37 44.40
N ASP A 34 13.96 -5.27 44.03
CA ASP A 34 13.49 -4.83 42.73
C ASP A 34 14.34 -3.66 42.21
N ASP A 35 14.91 -3.84 41.02
CA ASP A 35 15.47 -2.74 40.23
C ASP A 35 14.32 -1.78 39.92
N TYR A 36 14.13 -0.77 40.78
CA TYR A 36 13.41 0.44 40.40
C TYR A 36 14.15 1.03 39.20
N GLU A 37 13.55 0.95 38.01
CA GLU A 37 13.96 1.74 36.85
C GLU A 37 14.15 3.19 37.31
N SER A 38 15.41 3.63 37.30
CA SER A 38 15.75 5.02 37.59
C SER A 38 15.06 5.89 36.53
N PRO A 39 14.32 6.96 36.91
CA PRO A 39 13.66 7.84 35.95
C PRO A 39 14.68 8.35 34.92
N ALA A 40 14.34 8.28 33.63
CA ALA A 40 15.19 8.77 32.57
C ALA A 40 15.59 10.24 32.86
N ALA A 41 16.91 10.50 32.91
CA ALA A 41 17.42 11.83 33.22
C ALA A 41 16.89 12.87 32.19
N PRO A 42 16.52 14.08 32.63
CA PRO A 42 15.98 15.10 31.74
C PRO A 42 16.98 15.47 30.62
N PRO A 43 16.49 15.74 29.39
CA PRO A 43 17.35 16.11 28.28
C PRO A 43 18.23 17.34 28.57
N PRO A 44 19.52 17.36 28.14
CA PRO A 44 20.40 18.50 28.37
C PRO A 44 19.87 19.84 27.82
N GLY A 45 19.70 20.81 28.71
CA GLY A 45 19.20 22.15 28.38
C GLY A 45 17.69 22.27 28.28
N LEU A 46 16.96 21.29 28.84
CA LEU A 46 15.51 21.38 29.06
C LEU A 46 15.13 22.58 29.94
N ASP A 47 15.94 22.89 30.96
CA ASP A 47 15.71 23.98 31.93
C ASP A 47 15.64 25.38 31.28
N GLU A 48 16.18 25.52 30.06
CA GLU A 48 16.18 26.76 29.30
C GLU A 48 14.93 26.93 28.41
N CYS A 49 14.01 25.95 28.41
CA CYS A 49 12.85 25.91 27.52
C CYS A 49 11.53 26.02 28.27
N ASN A 50 10.76 27.07 27.97
CA ASN A 50 9.36 27.24 28.40
C ASN A 50 8.44 27.03 27.19
N GLY A 51 8.16 25.78 26.84
CA GLY A 51 7.41 25.42 25.62
C GLY A 51 7.53 23.93 25.28
N ILE A 52 7.63 23.61 23.99
CA ILE A 52 7.86 22.23 23.52
C ILE A 52 9.33 22.07 23.17
N PHE A 53 10.01 21.19 23.89
CA PHE A 53 11.43 20.92 23.70
C PHE A 53 11.61 19.65 22.85
N LEU A 54 12.27 19.78 21.70
CA LEU A 54 12.61 18.64 20.85
C LEU A 54 14.11 18.42 20.86
N THR A 55 14.52 17.16 20.95
CA THR A 55 15.91 16.77 20.91
C THR A 55 16.14 15.57 20.02
N TYR A 56 17.29 15.51 19.37
CA TYR A 56 17.76 14.34 18.64
C TYR A 56 19.20 14.07 19.03
N SER A 57 19.47 12.84 19.47
CA SER A 57 20.78 12.39 19.89
C SER A 57 21.21 11.17 19.08
N PHE A 58 22.39 11.23 18.50
CA PHE A 58 23.01 10.10 17.85
C PHE A 58 23.75 9.25 18.88
N THR A 59 23.38 7.97 18.98
CA THR A 59 23.89 7.05 20.02
C THR A 59 25.10 6.28 19.51
N SER A 60 24.94 5.54 18.42
CA SER A 60 26.01 4.70 17.90
C SER A 60 25.83 4.38 16.41
N ARG A 61 26.92 3.94 15.77
CA ARG A 61 26.85 3.24 14.48
C ARG A 61 27.85 2.10 14.42
N GLU A 62 27.52 1.11 13.61
CA GLU A 62 28.34 -0.07 13.37
C GLU A 62 28.39 -0.38 11.86
N LYS A 63 29.52 -0.93 11.41
CA LYS A 63 29.72 -1.24 9.99
C LYS A 63 28.92 -2.49 9.63
N GLU A 64 27.98 -2.35 8.70
CA GLU A 64 27.07 -3.44 8.31
C GLU A 64 27.56 -4.20 7.07
N TYR A 65 27.03 -5.40 6.83
CA TYR A 65 27.23 -6.15 5.60
C TYR A 65 26.38 -5.57 4.44
N PRO A 66 26.83 -5.65 3.18
CA PRO A 66 28.14 -6.14 2.75
C PRO A 66 29.27 -5.15 3.10
N LYS A 67 30.41 -5.68 3.55
CA LYS A 67 31.59 -4.88 3.88
C LYS A 67 32.34 -4.50 2.60
N VAL A 68 32.00 -3.35 2.05
CA VAL A 68 32.58 -2.83 0.79
C VAL A 68 33.72 -1.85 1.05
N LYS A 69 34.66 -1.76 0.09
CA LYS A 69 35.74 -0.75 0.12
C LYS A 69 35.24 0.63 -0.29
N ASN A 70 34.20 0.70 -1.13
CA ASN A 70 33.58 1.97 -1.53
C ASN A 70 32.78 2.56 -0.37
N ALA A 71 33.36 3.60 0.24
CA ALA A 71 32.79 4.24 1.41
C ALA A 71 31.43 4.92 1.19
N SER A 72 31.09 5.33 -0.04
CA SER A 72 29.77 5.90 -0.35
C SER A 72 28.69 4.82 -0.51
N ALA A 73 29.10 3.60 -0.83
CA ALA A 73 28.22 2.43 -0.94
C ALA A 73 28.14 1.60 0.34
N GLN A 74 29.02 1.87 1.32
CA GLN A 74 29.04 1.17 2.60
C GLN A 74 27.85 1.59 3.48
N ALA A 75 27.01 0.62 3.86
CA ALA A 75 25.95 0.79 4.84
C ALA A 75 26.52 0.75 6.28
N TRP A 76 25.95 1.57 7.15
CA TRP A 76 26.22 1.56 8.59
C TRP A 76 24.91 1.47 9.35
N ALA A 77 24.76 0.46 10.20
CA ALA A 77 23.66 0.41 11.15
C ALA A 77 23.84 1.54 12.15
N PHE A 78 22.78 2.27 12.50
CA PHE A 78 22.81 3.35 13.47
C PHE A 78 21.68 3.23 14.49
N LYS A 79 21.94 3.77 15.68
CA LYS A 79 20.95 3.99 16.75
C LYS A 79 20.94 5.46 17.13
N SER A 80 19.74 6.00 17.34
CA SER A 80 19.54 7.37 17.79
C SER A 80 18.29 7.47 18.66
N LEU A 81 18.28 8.44 19.56
CA LEU A 81 17.14 8.75 20.42
C LEU A 81 16.63 10.14 20.11
N ALA A 82 15.36 10.23 19.70
CA ALA A 82 14.64 11.50 19.61
C ALA A 82 13.71 11.64 20.82
N THR A 83 13.54 12.87 21.31
CA THR A 83 12.68 13.14 22.47
C THR A 83 11.89 14.40 22.21
N ILE A 84 10.63 14.37 22.61
CA ILE A 84 9.73 15.52 22.66
C ILE A 84 9.23 15.67 24.08
N THR A 85 9.39 16.86 24.66
CA THR A 85 9.02 17.13 26.05
C THR A 85 8.20 18.41 26.13
N ASN A 86 7.08 18.36 26.84
CA ASN A 86 6.23 19.49 27.11
C ASN A 86 6.63 20.16 28.43
N THR A 87 7.30 21.30 28.33
CA THR A 87 7.62 22.20 29.45
C THR A 87 6.76 23.47 29.43
N GLY A 88 5.70 23.48 28.63
CA GLY A 88 4.75 24.59 28.53
C GLY A 88 3.61 24.49 29.54
N GLU A 89 2.81 25.56 29.57
CA GLU A 89 1.61 25.67 30.42
C GLU A 89 0.37 24.98 29.81
N HIS A 90 0.48 24.46 28.58
CA HIS A 90 -0.63 23.84 27.86
C HIS A 90 -0.26 22.44 27.38
N GLU A 91 -1.24 21.54 27.41
CA GLU A 91 -1.13 20.19 26.88
C GLU A 91 -0.80 20.23 25.37
N LEU A 92 0.19 19.46 24.93
CA LEU A 92 0.50 19.26 23.52
C LEU A 92 -0.22 18.02 23.01
N LYS A 93 -1.27 18.23 22.22
CA LYS A 93 -2.09 17.13 21.69
C LYS A 93 -1.64 16.68 20.32
N GLY A 94 -1.73 15.38 20.05
CA GLY A 94 -1.42 14.77 18.76
C GLY A 94 -0.04 15.18 18.26
N TRP A 95 0.98 15.04 19.11
CA TRP A 95 2.30 15.59 18.80
C TRP A 95 2.90 14.95 17.55
N GLN A 96 3.53 15.78 16.73
CA GLN A 96 4.19 15.38 15.49
C GLN A 96 5.57 16.03 15.39
N MET A 97 6.60 15.21 15.28
CA MET A 97 7.99 15.62 15.21
C MET A 97 8.58 15.25 13.85
N PHE A 98 8.99 16.26 13.07
CA PHE A 98 9.74 16.05 11.85
C PHE A 98 11.23 15.91 12.14
N VAL A 99 11.86 14.86 11.59
CA VAL A 99 13.30 14.64 11.60
C VAL A 99 13.81 14.65 10.16
N GLY A 100 14.62 15.64 9.82
CA GLY A 100 15.15 15.85 8.47
C GLY A 100 16.38 14.99 8.15
N PHE A 101 16.22 13.66 8.12
CA PHE A 101 17.21 12.72 7.57
C PHE A 101 17.72 13.15 6.18
N GLN A 102 19.00 12.92 5.87
CA GLN A 102 19.66 13.52 4.70
C GLN A 102 20.76 12.65 4.05
N HIS A 103 20.99 11.44 4.54
CA HIS A 103 22.07 10.54 4.16
C HIS A 103 21.56 9.18 3.64
N LYS A 104 20.40 9.19 2.96
CA LYS A 104 19.73 8.00 2.42
C LYS A 104 19.44 6.93 3.49
N GLU A 105 19.01 7.40 4.65
CA GLU A 105 18.70 6.56 5.79
C GLU A 105 17.50 5.65 5.49
N VAL A 106 17.58 4.43 5.99
CA VAL A 106 16.50 3.45 6.00
C VAL A 106 16.23 3.09 7.45
N LEU A 107 15.03 3.36 7.94
CA LEU A 107 14.65 2.98 9.30
C LEU A 107 14.18 1.53 9.32
N VAL A 108 14.53 0.80 10.36
CA VAL A 108 14.05 -0.57 10.61
C VAL A 108 13.16 -0.66 11.86
N SER A 109 13.26 0.32 12.77
CA SER A 109 12.36 0.46 13.90
C SER A 109 12.33 1.90 14.42
N ALA A 110 11.22 2.28 15.04
CA ALA A 110 11.07 3.52 15.80
C ALA A 110 10.14 3.28 17.00
N SER A 111 10.68 2.75 18.10
CA SER A 111 9.88 2.43 19.29
C SER A 111 9.36 3.72 19.93
N GLY A 112 8.09 3.77 20.36
CA GLY A 112 7.46 4.94 20.98
C GLY A 112 6.82 5.93 20.00
N ALA A 113 6.88 5.66 18.69
CA ALA A 113 6.22 6.46 17.66
C ALA A 113 5.83 5.63 16.42
N ILE A 114 5.00 6.20 15.56
CA ILE A 114 4.79 5.71 14.19
C ILE A 114 5.34 6.71 13.18
N VAL A 115 5.70 6.21 12.00
CA VAL A 115 6.08 7.05 10.86
C VAL A 115 4.82 7.45 10.12
N VAL A 116 4.56 8.75 10.03
CA VAL A 116 3.30 9.31 9.50
C VAL A 116 3.14 9.05 8.00
N ASP A 117 4.18 9.22 7.20
CA ASP A 117 4.13 9.03 5.74
C ASP A 117 5.02 7.87 5.26
N GLY A 118 5.31 6.94 6.17
CA GLY A 118 6.22 5.84 5.93
C GLY A 118 5.52 4.54 5.53
N ASP A 119 6.20 3.77 4.68
CA ASP A 119 5.89 2.35 4.50
C ASP A 119 6.12 1.57 5.81
N ASP A 120 5.63 0.33 5.90
CA ASP A 120 6.05 -0.61 6.94
C ASP A 120 7.58 -0.68 6.98
N PHE A 121 8.14 -0.79 8.19
CA PHE A 121 9.58 -0.98 8.34
C PHE A 121 10.03 -2.25 7.57
N PRO A 122 11.11 -2.19 6.78
CA PRO A 122 12.04 -1.06 6.64
C PRO A 122 11.56 0.05 5.69
N VAL A 123 11.70 1.31 6.10
CA VAL A 123 11.25 2.49 5.33
C VAL A 123 12.40 3.42 4.99
N ALA A 124 12.51 3.83 3.72
CA ALA A 124 13.51 4.80 3.27
C ALA A 124 13.06 6.23 3.62
N VAL A 125 13.86 6.95 4.41
CA VAL A 125 13.51 8.27 4.97
C VAL A 125 14.51 9.36 4.59
N GLY A 126 15.32 9.17 3.54
CA GLY A 126 16.42 10.08 3.19
C GLY A 126 16.07 11.55 2.89
N ASN A 127 14.78 11.92 2.80
CA ASN A 127 14.29 13.30 2.67
C ASN A 127 13.71 13.86 3.99
N GLY A 128 13.85 13.12 5.08
CA GLY A 128 13.19 13.34 6.35
C GLY A 128 11.90 12.55 6.50
N THR A 129 11.41 12.48 7.73
CA THR A 129 10.16 11.82 8.06
C THR A 129 9.48 12.47 9.26
N ILE A 130 8.19 12.25 9.40
CA ILE A 130 7.39 12.74 10.54
C ILE A 130 7.08 11.56 11.44
N PHE A 131 7.41 11.71 12.72
CA PHE A 131 7.00 10.80 13.78
C PHE A 131 5.77 11.34 14.49
N ALA A 132 4.83 10.46 14.79
CA ALA A 132 3.67 10.76 15.63
C ALA A 132 3.59 9.79 16.81
N GLY A 133 3.02 10.25 17.91
CA GLY A 133 2.92 9.46 19.13
C GLY A 133 2.12 8.18 18.99
N ASN A 134 2.69 7.07 19.48
CA ASN A 134 2.03 5.79 19.65
C ASN A 134 2.74 4.99 20.76
N PRO A 135 2.08 4.61 21.87
CA PRO A 135 0.68 4.85 22.21
C PRO A 135 0.40 6.25 22.80
N GLN A 136 1.45 6.98 23.20
CA GLN A 136 1.32 8.29 23.83
C GLN A 136 1.16 9.40 22.78
N VAL A 137 -0.09 9.69 22.42
CA VAL A 137 -0.46 10.68 21.39
C VAL A 137 -0.37 12.13 21.91
N ASP A 138 -0.62 12.33 23.20
CA ASP A 138 -0.67 13.63 23.86
C ASP A 138 0.41 13.73 24.95
N LEU A 139 0.97 14.93 25.16
CA LEU A 139 1.88 15.24 26.25
C LEU A 139 1.21 16.23 27.22
N LYS A 140 1.03 15.79 28.46
CA LYS A 140 0.46 16.61 29.54
C LYS A 140 1.42 17.73 29.95
N THR A 141 0.96 18.60 30.83
CA THR A 141 1.81 19.67 31.41
C THR A 141 2.48 19.17 32.69
N ALA A 142 3.65 19.72 33.00
CA ALA A 142 4.31 19.46 34.28
C ALA A 142 3.47 19.95 35.48
N ILE A 143 2.59 20.93 35.26
CA ILE A 143 1.66 21.48 36.27
C ILE A 143 0.64 20.42 36.70
N GLU A 144 -0.01 19.76 35.73
CA GLU A 144 -1.06 18.76 36.01
C GLU A 144 -0.51 17.42 36.49
N THR A 145 0.76 17.15 36.23
CA THR A 145 1.40 15.83 36.46
C THR A 145 2.45 15.85 37.58
N ALA A 146 2.59 16.98 38.28
CA ALA A 146 3.65 17.19 39.29
C ALA A 146 5.06 16.88 38.76
N GLY A 147 5.31 17.12 37.47
CA GLY A 147 6.60 16.89 36.82
C GLY A 147 6.89 15.43 36.42
N ASP A 148 5.88 14.56 36.33
CA ASP A 148 6.07 13.17 35.86
C ASP A 148 6.49 13.13 34.37
N PHE A 149 7.79 12.88 34.15
CA PHE A 149 8.41 12.80 32.82
C PHE A 149 7.77 11.79 31.88
N THR A 150 7.18 10.71 32.40
CA THR A 150 6.52 9.69 31.57
C THR A 150 5.24 10.22 30.91
N GLN A 151 4.62 11.26 31.49
CA GLN A 151 3.38 11.84 30.99
C GLN A 151 3.59 13.13 30.19
N ILE A 152 4.73 13.79 30.38
CA ILE A 152 5.06 15.06 29.71
C ILE A 152 6.11 14.91 28.59
N ALA A 153 6.76 13.75 28.47
CA ALA A 153 7.72 13.46 27.41
C ALA A 153 7.40 12.16 26.68
N ALA A 154 7.73 12.11 25.39
CA ALA A 154 7.79 10.89 24.61
C ALA A 154 9.20 10.68 24.05
N GLN A 155 9.67 9.44 24.11
CA GLN A 155 10.97 9.01 23.62
C GLN A 155 10.79 8.11 22.41
N ILE A 156 11.61 8.35 21.38
CA ILE A 156 11.58 7.62 20.12
C ILE A 156 12.94 6.96 19.92
N GLU A 157 12.99 5.65 20.10
CA GLU A 157 14.20 4.87 19.86
C GLU A 157 14.26 4.45 18.39
N ILE A 158 15.16 5.07 17.64
CA ILE A 158 15.27 4.91 16.19
C ILE A 158 16.46 4.02 15.89
N ALA A 159 16.22 2.94 15.14
CA ALA A 159 17.26 2.11 14.54
C ALA A 159 17.10 2.05 13.03
N GLY A 160 18.22 2.02 12.32
CA GLY A 160 18.22 2.01 10.85
C GLY A 160 19.61 1.82 10.26
N SER A 161 19.71 1.95 8.94
CA SER A 161 20.97 1.96 8.19
C SER A 161 21.16 3.30 7.49
N VAL A 162 22.40 3.79 7.41
CA VAL A 162 22.78 5.07 6.77
C VAL A 162 23.95 4.87 5.79
N PHE A 163 23.98 5.68 4.73
CA PHE A 163 24.99 5.61 3.68
C PHE A 163 25.78 6.91 3.56
N GLY A 164 26.96 6.85 2.96
CA GLY A 164 27.67 8.05 2.49
C GLY A 164 28.43 8.84 3.55
N ILE A 165 28.48 8.41 4.82
CA ILE A 165 29.25 9.11 5.87
C ILE A 165 30.39 8.24 6.37
N LYS A 166 31.63 8.72 6.16
CA LYS A 166 32.83 8.10 6.70
C LYS A 166 33.08 8.53 8.14
N PRO A 167 33.54 7.62 9.03
CA PRO A 167 34.16 8.03 10.28
C PRO A 167 35.29 9.05 10.04
N PRO A 168 35.37 10.15 10.82
CA PRO A 168 34.68 10.41 12.09
C PRO A 168 33.33 11.16 12.00
N GLY A 169 32.77 11.41 10.82
CA GLY A 169 31.53 12.21 10.66
C GLY A 169 30.30 11.53 11.29
N VAL A 170 29.42 12.28 11.95
CA VAL A 170 28.22 11.77 12.62
C VAL A 170 26.98 12.03 11.74
N PRO A 171 26.13 11.04 11.46
CA PRO A 171 24.91 11.20 10.65
C PRO A 171 23.83 11.96 11.44
N MET A 172 24.00 13.27 11.57
CA MET A 172 22.98 14.13 12.17
C MET A 172 21.92 14.51 11.13
N PRO A 173 20.64 14.61 11.52
CA PRO A 173 19.60 15.15 10.65
C PRO A 173 19.90 16.61 10.31
N LYS A 174 19.35 17.09 9.19
CA LYS A 174 19.45 18.48 8.74
C LYS A 174 18.76 19.45 9.70
N ASN A 175 17.62 19.03 10.25
CA ASN A 175 16.87 19.76 11.26
C ASN A 175 15.91 18.82 12.00
N ILE A 176 15.38 19.33 13.11
CA ILE A 176 14.21 18.79 13.79
C ILE A 176 13.17 19.90 13.94
N LYS A 177 11.88 19.58 13.77
CA LYS A 177 10.80 20.57 13.84
C LYS A 177 9.56 19.97 14.50
N LEU A 178 8.83 20.82 15.22
CA LEU A 178 7.46 20.53 15.63
C LEU A 178 6.55 20.83 14.44
N VAL A 179 5.70 19.87 14.07
CA VAL A 179 4.75 20.01 12.95
C VAL A 179 3.42 20.60 13.43
N ASN A 180 3.10 20.48 14.72
CA ASN A 180 1.87 21.01 15.31
C ASN A 180 1.73 22.53 15.09
N ASP A 181 0.54 22.94 14.65
CA ASP A 181 0.18 24.34 14.47
C ASP A 181 0.15 25.12 15.79
N GLY A 182 0.29 26.44 15.70
CA GLY A 182 0.23 27.34 16.86
C GLY A 182 1.52 27.46 17.67
N TYR A 183 2.63 26.90 17.18
CA TYR A 183 3.95 27.02 17.79
C TYR A 183 4.95 27.69 16.84
N LYS A 184 5.78 28.57 17.39
CA LYS A 184 6.93 29.18 16.72
C LYS A 184 8.22 28.51 17.19
N CYS A 185 8.85 27.79 16.28
CA CYS A 185 10.13 27.14 16.51
C CYS A 185 11.27 27.92 15.86
N PRO A 186 12.35 28.27 16.59
CA PRO A 186 13.58 28.77 15.98
C PRO A 186 14.28 27.65 15.19
N LYS A 187 15.32 28.01 14.44
CA LYS A 187 16.16 27.03 13.75
C LYS A 187 16.81 26.10 14.78
N SER A 188 16.77 24.79 14.52
CA SER A 188 17.39 23.79 15.39
C SER A 188 18.89 24.04 15.57
N THR A 189 19.36 23.93 16.81
CA THR A 189 20.76 24.20 17.18
C THR A 189 21.50 22.89 17.44
N LEU A 190 22.67 22.71 16.83
CA LEU A 190 23.56 21.59 17.09
C LEU A 190 24.47 21.93 18.28
N ARG A 191 24.51 21.08 19.30
CA ARG A 191 25.46 21.15 20.42
C ARG A 191 26.42 19.97 20.31
N GLY A 192 27.72 20.26 20.20
CA GLY A 192 28.72 19.22 19.96
C GLY A 192 28.57 18.58 18.57
N LYS A 193 28.84 17.27 18.47
CA LYS A 193 28.81 16.53 17.19
C LYS A 193 27.59 15.62 17.02
N SER A 194 26.86 15.32 18.09
CA SER A 194 25.84 14.25 18.11
C SER A 194 24.51 14.65 18.76
N TYR A 195 24.32 15.92 19.14
CA TYR A 195 23.12 16.37 19.84
C TYR A 195 22.52 17.62 19.18
N MET A 196 21.24 17.55 18.83
CA MET A 196 20.46 18.65 18.26
C MET A 196 19.27 18.98 19.15
N ARG A 197 18.99 20.27 19.36
CA ARG A 197 17.87 20.73 20.17
C ARG A 197 17.10 21.89 19.52
N VAL A 198 15.82 22.01 19.84
CA VAL A 198 14.99 23.17 19.54
C VAL A 198 13.93 23.35 20.63
N CYS A 199 13.69 24.60 21.02
CA CYS A 199 12.62 24.96 21.94
C CYS A 199 11.57 25.77 21.18
N CYS A 200 10.37 25.21 21.05
CA CYS A 200 9.24 25.84 20.36
C CYS A 200 8.32 26.52 21.38
N LYS A 201 7.98 27.78 21.16
CA LYS A 201 7.06 28.54 22.04
C LYS A 201 5.71 28.69 21.38
N LYS A 202 4.62 28.66 22.16
CA LYS A 202 3.26 28.92 21.65
C LYS A 202 3.22 30.32 21.02
N ASP A 203 2.63 30.45 19.85
CA ASP A 203 2.50 31.74 19.16
C ASP A 203 1.36 32.55 19.79
N PRO A 204 1.63 33.73 20.39
CA PRO A 204 0.58 34.56 20.99
C PRO A 204 -0.48 35.05 20.00
N LYS A 205 -0.19 34.99 18.68
CA LYS A 205 -1.11 35.43 17.60
C LYS A 205 -1.88 34.27 16.95
N ALA A 206 -1.60 33.02 17.32
CA ALA A 206 -2.35 31.89 16.80
C ALA A 206 -3.76 31.90 17.41
N LYS A 207 -4.80 32.01 16.55
CA LYS A 207 -6.17 31.75 16.98
C LYS A 207 -6.23 30.29 17.42
N GLU A 208 -6.66 30.02 18.64
CA GLU A 208 -6.95 28.64 19.06
C GLU A 208 -8.07 28.11 18.16
N GLU A 209 -7.72 27.25 17.19
CA GLU A 209 -8.73 26.38 16.61
C GLU A 209 -9.28 25.52 17.75
N LYS A 210 -10.57 25.69 18.05
CA LYS A 210 -11.30 24.90 19.05
C LYS A 210 -11.39 23.40 18.72
N LYS A 211 -10.65 22.89 17.73
CA LYS A 211 -10.55 21.45 17.46
C LYS A 211 -9.52 20.85 18.41
N ARG A 212 -10.01 20.47 19.60
CA ARG A 212 -9.29 19.65 20.58
C ARG A 212 -9.04 18.26 20.01
N LEU A 213 -8.08 18.10 19.12
CA LEU A 213 -7.76 16.79 18.57
C LEU A 213 -6.83 16.05 19.53
N LYS A 214 -7.40 15.22 20.42
CA LYS A 214 -6.67 14.13 21.14
C LYS A 214 -6.25 13.00 20.18
N PHE A 215 -6.63 13.10 18.92
CA PHE A 215 -6.53 12.06 17.92
C PHE A 215 -5.93 12.62 16.63
N LEU A 216 -5.30 11.78 15.82
CA LEU A 216 -4.77 12.24 14.54
C LEU A 216 -5.93 12.57 13.58
N PRO A 217 -5.79 13.60 12.73
CA PRO A 217 -6.80 13.90 11.73
C PRO A 217 -6.93 12.74 10.74
N ARG A 218 -8.15 12.50 10.26
CA ARG A 218 -8.40 11.52 9.19
C ARG A 218 -7.65 11.93 7.93
N ARG A 219 -7.08 10.95 7.25
CA ARG A 219 -6.27 11.13 6.03
C ARG A 219 -7.02 10.65 4.81
N TYR A 220 -6.73 11.28 3.68
CA TYR A 220 -7.21 10.83 2.39
C TYR A 220 -6.42 9.58 1.95
N GLY A 221 -7.14 8.59 1.43
CA GLY A 221 -6.58 7.55 0.58
C GLY A 221 -7.61 7.12 -0.45
N ASP A 222 -7.15 6.42 -1.47
CA ASP A 222 -8.01 5.92 -2.54
C ASP A 222 -9.10 4.97 -2.01
N LEU A 223 -8.75 4.19 -0.99
CA LEU A 223 -9.66 3.39 -0.18
C LEU A 223 -9.38 3.67 1.30
N SER A 224 -10.43 4.01 2.05
CA SER A 224 -10.35 4.23 3.50
C SER A 224 -11.03 3.08 4.24
N LEU A 225 -10.28 2.39 5.09
CA LEU A 225 -10.81 1.37 5.99
C LEU A 225 -10.88 1.97 7.39
N THR A 226 -12.04 1.94 8.04
CA THR A 226 -12.21 2.39 9.43
C THR A 226 -12.54 1.19 10.30
N TYR A 227 -11.79 1.01 11.39
CA TYR A 227 -12.04 -0.01 12.41
C TYR A 227 -12.61 0.68 13.66
N ASP A 228 -13.91 0.53 13.87
CA ASP A 228 -14.66 1.16 14.96
C ASP A 228 -15.07 0.14 16.01
N VAL A 229 -14.57 0.28 17.24
CA VAL A 229 -15.06 -0.49 18.38
C VAL A 229 -16.35 0.16 18.88
N LEU A 230 -17.47 -0.51 18.65
CA LEU A 230 -18.80 -0.02 19.01
C LEU A 230 -19.11 -0.27 20.48
N GLN A 231 -18.73 -1.44 20.99
CA GLN A 231 -18.97 -1.87 22.37
C GLN A 231 -17.72 -2.55 22.90
N ALA A 232 -17.30 -2.22 24.11
CA ALA A 232 -16.11 -2.80 24.74
C ALA A 232 -16.45 -3.40 26.10
N TYR A 233 -16.20 -4.70 26.25
CA TYR A 233 -16.38 -5.44 27.49
C TYR A 233 -15.01 -5.82 28.08
N GLY A 234 -15.04 -6.55 29.19
CA GLY A 234 -13.82 -7.06 29.83
C GLY A 234 -13.03 -7.95 28.87
N ASN A 235 -13.54 -9.12 28.52
CA ASN A 235 -12.78 -10.11 27.75
C ASN A 235 -13.03 -10.08 26.23
N ASN A 236 -13.96 -9.25 25.74
CA ASN A 236 -14.32 -9.17 24.32
C ASN A 236 -14.79 -7.75 23.95
N TYR A 237 -15.00 -7.50 22.65
CA TYR A 237 -15.56 -6.26 22.14
C TYR A 237 -16.23 -6.49 20.78
N GLN A 238 -17.19 -5.63 20.44
CA GLN A 238 -17.82 -5.59 19.12
C GLN A 238 -17.18 -4.49 18.29
N ALA A 239 -16.72 -4.84 17.10
CA ALA A 239 -16.14 -3.90 16.14
C ALA A 239 -16.91 -3.88 14.81
N GLN A 240 -16.87 -2.74 14.15
CA GLN A 240 -17.34 -2.54 12.79
C GLN A 240 -16.17 -2.14 11.92
N VAL A 241 -16.09 -2.76 10.73
CA VAL A 241 -15.19 -2.34 9.67
C VAL A 241 -16.03 -1.65 8.60
N THR A 242 -15.65 -0.42 8.28
CA THR A 242 -16.25 0.35 7.18
C THR A 242 -15.21 0.59 6.12
N MET A 243 -15.54 0.25 4.87
CA MET A 243 -14.67 0.41 3.71
C MET A 243 -15.30 1.41 2.76
N ASP A 244 -14.64 2.55 2.58
CA ASP A 244 -15.08 3.64 1.72
C ASP A 244 -14.16 3.73 0.51
N ASN A 245 -14.70 3.49 -0.68
CA ASN A 245 -14.00 3.73 -1.94
C ASN A 245 -14.14 5.20 -2.33
N ILE A 246 -13.04 5.93 -2.14
CA ILE A 246 -12.99 7.38 -2.36
C ILE A 246 -12.46 7.66 -3.77
N HIS A 247 -11.67 6.76 -4.34
CA HIS A 247 -11.07 6.97 -5.66
C HIS A 247 -12.12 6.92 -6.78
N PRO A 248 -12.16 7.93 -7.67
CA PRO A 248 -13.21 8.07 -8.68
C PRO A 248 -13.20 6.96 -9.74
N LEU A 249 -12.09 6.26 -9.91
CA LEU A 249 -11.97 5.11 -10.83
C LEU A 249 -11.56 3.83 -10.08
N GLY A 250 -11.61 3.84 -8.75
CA GLY A 250 -11.28 2.67 -7.94
C GLY A 250 -12.47 1.71 -7.96
N ARG A 251 -12.21 0.41 -7.99
CA ARG A 251 -13.23 -0.61 -7.82
C ARG A 251 -12.62 -1.84 -7.17
N LEU A 252 -13.45 -2.55 -6.42
CA LEU A 252 -13.15 -3.88 -5.93
C LEU A 252 -14.28 -4.80 -6.33
N ASP A 253 -13.93 -6.00 -6.80
CA ASP A 253 -14.85 -7.08 -7.12
C ASP A 253 -14.41 -8.31 -6.34
N HIS A 254 -15.32 -8.94 -5.61
CA HIS A 254 -15.03 -10.09 -4.75
C HIS A 254 -13.85 -9.83 -3.82
N TRP A 255 -13.87 -8.69 -3.12
CA TRP A 255 -12.75 -8.35 -2.26
C TRP A 255 -12.51 -9.39 -1.16
N ASN A 256 -11.22 -9.62 -0.91
CA ASN A 256 -10.65 -10.41 0.16
C ASN A 256 -9.80 -9.47 1.02
N LEU A 257 -10.27 -9.23 2.22
CA LEU A 257 -9.61 -8.42 3.23
C LEU A 257 -8.85 -9.32 4.19
N THR A 258 -7.60 -8.95 4.47
CA THR A 258 -6.74 -9.65 5.42
C THR A 258 -6.04 -8.64 6.33
N TRP A 259 -5.74 -9.06 7.55
CA TRP A 259 -4.93 -8.32 8.52
C TRP A 259 -4.23 -9.32 9.44
N GLU A 260 -3.40 -8.84 10.36
CA GLU A 260 -2.71 -9.66 11.36
C GLU A 260 -3.13 -9.26 12.79
N TRP A 261 -3.59 -10.24 13.57
CA TRP A 261 -3.81 -10.09 15.01
C TRP A 261 -2.48 -10.05 15.76
N MET A 262 -2.29 -9.06 16.62
CA MET A 262 -1.01 -8.82 17.29
C MET A 262 -0.94 -9.48 18.67
N ASN A 263 -2.09 -9.69 19.33
CA ASN A 263 -2.17 -10.17 20.70
C ASN A 263 -2.99 -11.46 20.83
N GLY A 264 -3.06 -12.27 19.78
CA GLY A 264 -3.76 -13.57 19.81
C GLY A 264 -5.28 -13.44 19.89
N GLU A 265 -5.84 -12.32 19.44
CA GLU A 265 -7.27 -12.12 19.32
C GLU A 265 -7.89 -13.11 18.32
N PHE A 266 -9.17 -13.43 18.49
CA PHE A 266 -9.91 -14.31 17.58
C PHE A 266 -11.36 -13.84 17.36
N ILE A 267 -11.94 -14.24 16.23
CA ILE A 267 -13.26 -13.80 15.77
C ILE A 267 -14.31 -14.83 16.19
N SER A 268 -15.15 -14.46 17.15
CA SER A 268 -16.25 -15.31 17.61
C SER A 268 -17.40 -15.31 16.60
N THR A 269 -17.97 -14.15 16.28
CA THR A 269 -19.09 -14.03 15.33
C THR A 269 -18.89 -12.87 14.36
N MET A 270 -19.60 -12.88 13.23
CA MET A 270 -19.48 -11.87 12.19
C MET A 270 -20.81 -11.68 11.44
N ARG A 271 -21.08 -10.44 11.03
CA ARG A 271 -22.26 -10.02 10.26
C ARG A 271 -21.83 -9.13 9.09
N GLY A 272 -22.46 -9.28 7.94
CA GLY A 272 -22.12 -8.58 6.69
C GLY A 272 -20.95 -9.21 5.91
N ALA A 273 -20.16 -10.09 6.54
CA ALA A 273 -19.03 -10.76 5.92
C ALA A 273 -18.88 -12.20 6.44
N TYR A 274 -18.03 -12.99 5.80
CA TYR A 274 -17.64 -14.35 6.21
C TYR A 274 -16.14 -14.58 6.06
N THR A 275 -15.58 -15.52 6.82
CA THR A 275 -14.20 -15.99 6.64
C THR A 275 -14.16 -17.20 5.74
N HIS A 276 -13.10 -17.32 4.93
CA HIS A 276 -12.92 -18.47 4.02
C HIS A 276 -12.70 -19.78 4.79
N LYS A 277 -11.98 -19.71 5.92
CA LYS A 277 -11.77 -20.84 6.81
C LYS A 277 -12.58 -20.66 8.09
N ARG A 278 -13.37 -21.68 8.42
CA ARG A 278 -14.07 -21.83 9.71
C ARG A 278 -13.49 -23.03 10.43
N ASP A 279 -12.42 -22.78 11.18
CA ASP A 279 -11.70 -23.80 11.92
C ASP A 279 -11.43 -23.28 13.34
N PHE A 280 -12.07 -23.93 14.31
CA PHE A 280 -11.96 -23.60 15.72
C PHE A 280 -10.83 -24.36 16.42
N SER A 281 -10.19 -25.33 15.75
CA SER A 281 -9.19 -26.22 16.36
C SER A 281 -7.98 -25.45 16.91
N GLU A 282 -7.52 -24.43 16.20
CA GLU A 282 -6.41 -23.56 16.65
C GLU A 282 -6.75 -22.80 17.94
N CYS A 283 -8.01 -22.37 18.11
CA CYS A 283 -8.44 -21.78 19.38
C CYS A 283 -8.54 -22.83 20.49
N ILE A 284 -9.25 -23.95 20.24
CA ILE A 284 -9.52 -24.99 21.26
C ILE A 284 -8.22 -25.58 21.81
N TYR A 285 -7.30 -25.96 20.93
CA TYR A 285 -6.05 -26.61 21.34
C TYR A 285 -4.91 -25.61 21.58
N GLY A 286 -5.15 -24.32 21.30
CA GLY A 286 -4.19 -23.24 21.46
C GLY A 286 -4.21 -22.57 22.84
N THR A 287 -3.67 -21.35 22.88
CA THR A 287 -3.64 -20.52 24.10
C THR A 287 -5.03 -20.05 24.51
N ALA A 288 -5.93 -19.81 23.54
CA ALA A 288 -7.31 -19.41 23.79
C ALA A 288 -8.08 -20.47 24.58
N GLY A 289 -8.04 -21.74 24.18
CA GLY A 289 -8.68 -22.85 24.88
C GLY A 289 -8.11 -23.14 26.27
N LYS A 290 -6.81 -22.90 26.47
CA LYS A 290 -6.19 -22.98 27.81
C LYS A 290 -6.71 -21.90 28.77
N TYR A 291 -7.02 -20.71 28.24
CA TYR A 291 -7.46 -19.57 29.03
C TYR A 291 -8.99 -19.57 29.23
N TYR A 292 -9.77 -19.71 28.17
CA TYR A 292 -11.22 -19.70 28.17
C TYR A 292 -11.81 -21.10 28.37
N LYS A 293 -11.63 -21.68 29.57
CA LYS A 293 -12.02 -23.08 29.86
C LYS A 293 -13.51 -23.38 29.69
N ASP A 294 -14.36 -22.44 30.06
CA ASP A 294 -15.83 -22.61 30.05
C ASP A 294 -16.49 -22.05 28.79
N PHE A 295 -15.70 -21.72 27.76
CA PHE A 295 -16.19 -21.11 26.54
C PHE A 295 -16.58 -22.15 25.49
N ASP A 296 -17.72 -21.96 24.84
CA ASP A 296 -18.14 -22.80 23.72
C ASP A 296 -17.47 -22.36 22.41
N PHE A 297 -16.34 -22.99 22.11
CA PHE A 297 -15.57 -22.75 20.89
C PHE A 297 -16.26 -23.23 19.60
N SER A 298 -17.34 -24.03 19.68
CA SER A 298 -18.05 -24.50 18.48
C SER A 298 -18.71 -23.36 17.69
N THR A 299 -18.96 -22.23 18.35
CA THR A 299 -19.58 -21.03 17.79
C THR A 299 -18.59 -20.09 17.11
N ILE A 300 -17.29 -20.35 17.20
CA ILE A 300 -16.24 -19.47 16.69
C ILE A 300 -16.14 -19.56 15.16
N ILE A 301 -16.03 -18.40 14.53
CA ILE A 301 -15.89 -18.28 13.08
C ILE A 301 -14.43 -18.41 12.64
N ASN A 302 -13.47 -17.79 13.33
CA ASN A 302 -12.06 -17.86 12.90
C ASN A 302 -11.06 -17.64 14.04
N CYS A 303 -10.01 -18.47 14.04
CA CYS A 303 -8.92 -18.49 15.01
C CYS A 303 -7.55 -18.13 14.42
N GLU A 304 -7.49 -17.93 13.11
CA GLU A 304 -6.23 -17.72 12.42
C GLU A 304 -5.67 -16.36 12.78
N LYS A 305 -4.36 -16.28 12.97
CA LYS A 305 -3.67 -14.99 13.17
C LYS A 305 -3.90 -14.02 11.99
N LYS A 306 -4.14 -14.57 10.80
CA LYS A 306 -4.33 -13.84 9.54
C LYS A 306 -5.61 -14.29 8.83
N PRO A 307 -6.79 -13.82 9.26
CA PRO A 307 -8.05 -14.21 8.64
C PRO A 307 -8.14 -13.67 7.21
N VAL A 308 -8.78 -14.43 6.31
CA VAL A 308 -9.25 -13.96 4.99
C VAL A 308 -10.75 -13.75 5.06
N ILE A 309 -11.19 -12.51 4.91
CA ILE A 309 -12.57 -12.06 5.09
C ILE A 309 -13.11 -11.54 3.75
N SER A 310 -14.35 -11.92 3.42
CA SER A 310 -15.06 -11.46 2.22
C SER A 310 -16.49 -11.07 2.56
N ASP A 311 -17.06 -10.19 1.73
CA ASP A 311 -18.46 -9.79 1.83
C ASP A 311 -19.40 -10.99 1.63
N LEU A 312 -20.57 -10.92 2.25
CA LEU A 312 -21.60 -11.92 2.00
C LEU A 312 -22.20 -11.79 0.58
N PRO A 313 -22.76 -12.89 0.06
CA PRO A 313 -23.47 -12.86 -1.21
C PRO A 313 -24.87 -12.19 -1.10
N PRO A 314 -25.43 -11.66 -2.21
CA PRO A 314 -26.72 -10.94 -2.20
C PRO A 314 -27.93 -11.72 -1.65
N ASP A 315 -27.95 -13.04 -1.78
CA ASP A 315 -28.98 -13.93 -1.23
C ASP A 315 -29.03 -13.90 0.31
N ARG A 316 -27.90 -13.57 0.95
CA ARG A 316 -27.79 -13.44 2.41
C ARG A 316 -28.10 -12.06 2.96
N LYS A 317 -28.47 -11.09 2.10
CA LYS A 317 -28.75 -9.71 2.53
C LYS A 317 -29.85 -9.60 3.60
N ASN A 318 -30.90 -10.42 3.48
CA ASN A 318 -32.06 -10.40 4.39
C ASN A 318 -31.95 -11.39 5.56
N ASP A 319 -30.84 -12.10 5.69
CA ASP A 319 -30.60 -13.06 6.78
C ASP A 319 -30.55 -12.33 8.14
N SER A 320 -31.31 -12.80 9.12
CA SER A 320 -31.42 -12.15 10.43
C SER A 320 -30.18 -12.32 11.31
N GLN A 321 -29.39 -13.37 11.09
CA GLN A 321 -28.20 -13.67 11.90
C GLN A 321 -26.96 -13.03 11.31
N VAL A 322 -26.68 -13.28 10.03
CA VAL A 322 -25.43 -12.84 9.38
C VAL A 322 -25.61 -11.64 8.47
N GLY A 323 -26.84 -11.34 8.03
CA GLY A 323 -27.16 -10.23 7.14
C GLY A 323 -27.77 -9.03 7.87
N LYS A 324 -28.70 -8.36 7.18
CA LYS A 324 -29.44 -7.17 7.64
C LYS A 324 -28.51 -6.08 8.19
N LEU A 325 -27.44 -5.80 7.48
CA LEU A 325 -26.52 -4.72 7.76
C LEU A 325 -26.54 -3.76 6.55
N PRO A 326 -26.53 -2.43 6.76
CA PRO A 326 -26.48 -1.50 5.64
C PRO A 326 -25.16 -1.66 4.89
N TYR A 327 -25.19 -1.45 3.57
CA TYR A 327 -24.02 -1.49 2.68
C TYR A 327 -23.30 -2.85 2.50
N CYS A 328 -23.79 -3.93 3.11
CA CYS A 328 -23.56 -5.33 2.66
C CYS A 328 -24.77 -5.77 1.79
N CYS A 329 -24.94 -6.99 1.28
CA CYS A 329 -24.07 -8.12 0.98
C CYS A 329 -24.01 -8.15 -0.55
N ARG A 330 -22.87 -7.86 -1.17
CA ARG A 330 -22.77 -7.61 -2.63
C ARG A 330 -21.66 -8.42 -3.28
N ASN A 331 -21.36 -9.61 -2.78
CA ASN A 331 -20.24 -10.42 -3.29
C ASN A 331 -18.93 -9.64 -3.34
N GLY A 332 -18.74 -8.66 -2.46
CA GLY A 332 -17.53 -7.86 -2.40
C GLY A 332 -17.41 -6.86 -3.53
N THR A 333 -18.53 -6.44 -4.13
CA THR A 333 -18.57 -5.36 -5.12
C THR A 333 -18.55 -4.00 -4.42
N LEU A 334 -17.50 -3.22 -4.67
CA LEU A 334 -17.35 -1.84 -4.21
C LEU A 334 -17.12 -0.94 -5.42
N LEU A 335 -18.14 -0.17 -5.79
CA LEU A 335 -18.11 0.68 -6.99
C LEU A 335 -17.44 2.04 -6.70
N PRO A 336 -16.94 2.75 -7.72
CA PRO A 336 -16.53 4.14 -7.54
C PRO A 336 -17.77 5.03 -7.34
N SER A 337 -17.59 6.10 -6.55
CA SER A 337 -18.64 7.06 -6.23
C SER A 337 -19.25 7.75 -7.47
N ILE A 338 -18.47 7.91 -8.55
CA ILE A 338 -18.96 8.48 -9.82
C ILE A 338 -20.00 7.60 -10.53
N MET A 339 -20.03 6.30 -10.19
CA MET A 339 -21.00 5.36 -10.76
C MET A 339 -22.23 5.25 -9.87
N ASP A 340 -22.02 4.96 -8.60
CA ASP A 340 -23.08 4.82 -7.61
C ASP A 340 -22.51 5.01 -6.20
N GLU A 341 -22.77 6.18 -5.62
CA GLU A 341 -22.33 6.54 -4.26
C GLU A 341 -22.88 5.57 -3.20
N SER A 342 -24.09 5.03 -3.39
CA SER A 342 -24.70 4.08 -2.46
C SER A 342 -23.96 2.73 -2.44
N LYS A 343 -23.25 2.43 -3.53
CA LYS A 343 -22.44 1.22 -3.69
C LYS A 343 -20.94 1.44 -3.44
N ALA A 344 -20.51 2.65 -3.07
CA ALA A 344 -19.11 3.00 -2.81
C ALA A 344 -18.64 2.73 -1.37
N ARG A 345 -19.54 2.30 -0.49
CA ARG A 345 -19.25 1.91 0.90
C ARG A 345 -19.58 0.45 1.12
N SER A 346 -18.80 -0.30 1.89
CA SER A 346 -19.14 -1.63 2.41
C SER A 346 -18.90 -1.68 3.92
N ILE A 347 -19.73 -2.42 4.64
CA ILE A 347 -19.66 -2.51 6.10
C ILE A 347 -19.83 -3.97 6.52
N PHE A 348 -19.05 -4.39 7.51
CA PHE A 348 -19.28 -5.63 8.25
C PHE A 348 -18.93 -5.43 9.73
N GLN A 349 -19.50 -6.27 10.59
CA GLN A 349 -19.31 -6.22 12.04
C GLN A 349 -18.79 -7.56 12.53
N LEU A 350 -17.92 -7.54 13.54
CA LEU A 350 -17.35 -8.72 14.15
C LEU A 350 -17.32 -8.62 15.69
N GLN A 351 -17.46 -9.77 16.35
CA GLN A 351 -17.24 -9.92 17.78
C GLN A 351 -15.86 -10.53 18.02
N VAL A 352 -14.99 -9.81 18.72
CA VAL A 352 -13.59 -10.19 18.94
C VAL A 352 -13.36 -10.51 20.42
N TYR A 353 -12.71 -11.63 20.69
CA TYR A 353 -12.23 -11.98 22.03
C TYR A 353 -10.75 -11.60 22.19
N LYS A 354 -10.40 -11.12 23.37
CA LYS A 354 -9.05 -10.63 23.72
C LYS A 354 -8.26 -11.70 24.47
N MET A 355 -6.93 -11.61 24.48
CA MET A 355 -6.10 -12.50 25.30
C MET A 355 -5.34 -11.72 26.38
N PRO A 356 -5.00 -12.36 27.52
CA PRO A 356 -4.08 -11.78 28.49
C PRO A 356 -2.76 -11.34 27.83
N PRO A 357 -2.16 -10.20 28.24
CA PRO A 357 -2.55 -9.33 29.34
C PRO A 357 -3.63 -8.27 29.00
N PHE A 358 -4.12 -8.20 27.77
CA PHE A 358 -4.98 -7.12 27.26
C PHE A 358 -6.47 -7.32 27.52
N LEU A 359 -6.84 -7.61 28.77
CA LEU A 359 -8.22 -7.89 29.17
C LEU A 359 -8.97 -6.67 29.74
N ASN A 360 -8.33 -5.51 29.79
CA ASN A 360 -8.99 -4.29 30.23
C ASN A 360 -9.95 -3.77 29.15
N ARG A 361 -11.09 -3.22 29.55
CA ARG A 361 -12.09 -2.62 28.62
C ARG A 361 -11.52 -1.48 27.77
N THR A 362 -10.47 -0.82 28.27
CA THR A 362 -9.75 0.28 27.60
C THR A 362 -8.52 -0.19 26.81
N ALA A 363 -8.07 -1.44 27.02
CA ALA A 363 -6.95 -2.02 26.29
C ALA A 363 -7.44 -2.51 24.93
N LEU A 364 -7.66 -1.57 24.01
CA LEU A 364 -8.12 -1.84 22.65
C LEU A 364 -6.96 -1.58 21.69
N VAL A 365 -6.60 -2.60 20.92
CA VAL A 365 -5.53 -2.56 19.92
C VAL A 365 -6.15 -2.96 18.57
N PRO A 366 -5.95 -2.17 17.50
CA PRO A 366 -6.43 -2.54 16.18
C PRO A 366 -5.56 -3.66 15.60
N PRO A 367 -6.08 -4.47 14.67
CA PRO A 367 -5.21 -5.36 13.90
C PRO A 367 -4.27 -4.54 13.00
N GLU A 368 -3.15 -5.16 12.60
CA GLU A 368 -2.13 -4.52 11.78
C GLU A 368 -1.98 -5.18 10.40
N LYS A 369 -1.11 -4.63 9.53
CA LYS A 369 -0.74 -5.21 8.23
C LYS A 369 -1.94 -5.53 7.34
N TRP A 370 -2.84 -4.57 7.24
CA TRP A 370 -4.03 -4.66 6.42
C TRP A 370 -3.66 -4.82 4.95
N LYS A 371 -4.33 -5.75 4.26
CA LYS A 371 -4.21 -5.94 2.81
C LYS A 371 -5.57 -6.28 2.25
N ILE A 372 -5.88 -5.70 1.10
CA ILE A 372 -7.10 -5.98 0.37
C ILE A 372 -6.75 -6.32 -1.06
N ASP A 373 -7.40 -7.36 -1.56
CA ASP A 373 -7.29 -7.80 -2.94
C ASP A 373 -8.66 -8.24 -3.45
N GLY A 374 -8.82 -8.45 -4.76
CA GLY A 374 -10.03 -8.94 -5.40
C GLY A 374 -9.68 -9.73 -6.66
N VAL A 375 -10.61 -9.85 -7.62
CA VAL A 375 -10.35 -10.58 -8.88
C VAL A 375 -9.67 -9.67 -9.91
N VAL A 376 -10.38 -8.67 -10.46
CA VAL A 376 -9.81 -7.65 -11.35
C VAL A 376 -10.00 -6.28 -10.71
N ASN A 377 -8.99 -5.85 -9.96
CA ASN A 377 -9.00 -4.61 -9.19
C ASN A 377 -7.60 -3.98 -9.15
N PRO A 378 -7.50 -2.68 -8.85
CA PRO A 378 -6.21 -2.03 -8.63
C PRO A 378 -5.43 -2.69 -7.48
N GLN A 379 -4.11 -2.66 -7.58
CA GLN A 379 -3.23 -3.08 -6.49
C GLN A 379 -3.20 -2.04 -5.37
N TYR A 380 -3.78 -2.36 -4.22
CA TYR A 380 -3.78 -1.48 -3.05
C TYR A 380 -2.57 -1.74 -2.15
N LYS A 381 -1.96 -0.64 -1.68
CA LYS A 381 -1.00 -0.66 -0.58
C LYS A 381 -1.58 0.10 0.60
N CYS A 382 -1.77 -0.60 1.71
CA CYS A 382 -2.32 -0.04 2.93
C CYS A 382 -1.21 0.34 3.91
N GLY A 383 -1.40 1.46 4.61
CA GLY A 383 -0.53 1.87 5.72
C GLY A 383 -0.95 1.27 7.07
N PRO A 384 -0.24 1.62 8.15
CA PRO A 384 -0.61 1.20 9.50
C PRO A 384 -1.89 1.91 9.99
N PRO A 385 -2.64 1.31 10.94
CA PRO A 385 -3.81 1.93 11.54
C PRO A 385 -3.43 3.17 12.37
N ILE A 386 -4.03 4.32 12.06
CA ILE A 386 -3.86 5.56 12.82
C ILE A 386 -5.06 5.76 13.76
N ARG A 387 -4.81 6.16 15.01
CA ARG A 387 -5.90 6.47 15.96
C ARG A 387 -6.51 7.82 15.59
N VAL A 388 -7.82 7.81 15.27
CA VAL A 388 -8.58 9.00 14.84
C VAL A 388 -9.72 9.30 15.79
N ASP A 389 -10.36 10.46 15.61
CA ASP A 389 -11.58 10.82 16.36
C ASP A 389 -12.63 9.71 16.23
N PRO A 390 -13.30 9.34 17.35
CA PRO A 390 -14.39 8.38 17.35
C PRO A 390 -15.43 8.67 16.27
N THR A 391 -15.75 7.66 15.46
CA THR A 391 -16.79 7.74 14.44
C THR A 391 -18.15 8.00 15.10
N GLU A 392 -18.90 8.94 14.52
CA GLU A 392 -20.28 9.27 14.90
C GLU A 392 -21.26 8.35 14.16
N PHE A 393 -22.20 7.77 14.90
CA PHE A 393 -23.28 6.94 14.37
C PHE A 393 -24.63 7.55 14.73
N PRO A 394 -25.63 7.48 13.82
CA PRO A 394 -27.00 7.87 14.15
C PRO A 394 -27.55 6.96 15.25
N ASP A 395 -28.42 7.50 16.11
CA ASP A 395 -29.03 6.72 17.18
C ASP A 395 -29.85 5.54 16.61
N PRO A 396 -29.61 4.29 17.06
CA PRO A 396 -30.36 3.14 16.59
C PRO A 396 -31.87 3.20 16.86
N SER A 397 -32.32 3.98 17.86
CA SER A 397 -33.73 4.16 18.19
C SER A 397 -34.45 5.17 17.27
N GLY A 398 -33.72 5.86 16.40
CA GLY A 398 -34.26 6.88 15.50
C GLY A 398 -34.43 8.26 16.15
N LEU A 399 -33.95 8.45 17.38
CA LEU A 399 -33.85 9.76 18.02
C LEU A 399 -32.81 10.64 17.30
N ASP A 400 -32.99 11.96 17.37
CA ASP A 400 -32.04 12.96 16.85
C ASP A 400 -30.83 13.11 17.80
N SER A 401 -30.20 11.98 18.11
CA SER A 401 -28.98 11.86 18.90
C SER A 401 -27.92 11.13 18.10
N LYS A 402 -26.67 11.33 18.49
CA LYS A 402 -25.52 10.63 17.92
C LYS A 402 -24.87 9.77 18.99
N THR A 403 -24.55 8.55 18.62
CA THR A 403 -23.70 7.65 19.41
C THR A 403 -22.28 7.69 18.84
N TYR A 404 -21.28 7.41 19.67
CA TYR A 404 -19.87 7.46 19.27
C TYR A 404 -19.23 6.08 19.46
N ALA A 405 -18.32 5.71 18.58
CA ALA A 405 -17.44 4.57 18.83
C ALA A 405 -16.68 4.76 20.16
N VAL A 406 -16.40 3.65 20.85
CA VAL A 406 -15.46 3.64 21.98
C VAL A 406 -14.06 4.01 21.49
N ALA A 407 -13.67 3.46 20.35
CA ALA A 407 -12.41 3.76 19.69
C ALA A 407 -12.49 3.53 18.18
N SER A 408 -11.77 4.36 17.42
CA SER A 408 -11.72 4.37 15.97
C SER A 408 -10.28 4.45 15.48
N TRP A 409 -9.95 3.59 14.53
CA TRP A 409 -8.71 3.66 13.76
C TRP A 409 -9.02 3.76 12.29
N GLN A 410 -8.24 4.55 11.58
CA GLN A 410 -8.30 4.63 10.13
C GLN A 410 -7.06 3.96 9.53
N VAL A 411 -7.28 3.15 8.50
CA VAL A 411 -6.25 2.60 7.64
C VAL A 411 -6.47 3.15 6.24
N THR A 412 -5.43 3.78 5.71
CA THR A 412 -5.45 4.42 4.39
C THR A 412 -4.77 3.48 3.39
N CYS A 413 -5.48 3.11 2.32
CA CYS A 413 -4.96 2.29 1.24
C CYS A 413 -4.94 3.09 -0.07
N ASN A 414 -3.80 3.09 -0.75
CA ASN A 414 -3.63 3.82 -2.01
C ASN A 414 -3.38 2.86 -3.17
N ILE A 415 -3.90 3.22 -4.34
CA ILE A 415 -3.71 2.47 -5.58
C ILE A 415 -2.26 2.66 -6.04
N THR A 416 -1.59 1.53 -6.24
CA THR A 416 -0.26 1.49 -6.82
C THR A 416 -0.36 1.08 -8.28
N ARG A 417 0.57 1.58 -9.11
CA ARG A 417 0.62 1.13 -10.50
C ARG A 417 1.11 -0.32 -10.54
N PRO A 418 0.47 -1.18 -11.37
CA PRO A 418 0.95 -2.53 -11.58
C PRO A 418 2.41 -2.49 -12.06
N LYS A 419 3.27 -3.31 -11.45
CA LYS A 419 4.60 -3.56 -12.01
C LYS A 419 4.46 -4.34 -13.31
N GLU A 420 5.50 -4.33 -14.14
CA GLU A 420 5.53 -5.18 -15.34
C GLU A 420 5.18 -6.63 -14.97
N LYS A 421 4.30 -7.24 -15.78
CA LYS A 421 3.80 -8.61 -15.61
C LYS A 421 2.89 -8.85 -14.40
N LEU A 422 2.41 -7.79 -13.74
CA LEU A 422 1.45 -7.87 -12.63
C LEU A 422 0.12 -7.16 -12.92
N SER A 423 -0.15 -6.80 -14.18
CA SER A 423 -1.48 -6.30 -14.55
C SER A 423 -2.52 -7.42 -14.47
N ARG A 424 -3.82 -7.11 -14.42
CA ARG A 424 -4.89 -8.14 -14.50
C ARG A 424 -5.77 -8.05 -15.74
N CYS A 425 -5.43 -7.15 -16.65
CA CYS A 425 -6.05 -7.05 -17.95
C CYS A 425 -5.02 -6.65 -19.01
N CYS A 426 -5.31 -6.99 -20.26
CA CYS A 426 -4.45 -6.65 -21.38
C CYS A 426 -5.17 -5.94 -22.51
N VAL A 427 -4.42 -5.13 -23.27
CA VAL A 427 -4.92 -4.43 -24.45
C VAL A 427 -4.23 -4.96 -25.70
N SER A 428 -4.98 -5.08 -26.79
CA SER A 428 -4.46 -5.33 -28.13
C SER A 428 -4.84 -4.18 -29.06
N PHE A 429 -3.94 -3.83 -29.98
CA PHE A 429 -4.12 -2.76 -30.95
C PHE A 429 -4.25 -3.32 -32.36
N SER A 430 -5.25 -2.86 -33.10
CA SER A 430 -5.44 -3.17 -34.51
C SER A 430 -5.91 -1.92 -35.26
N ALA A 431 -5.75 -1.90 -36.58
CA ALA A 431 -6.18 -0.76 -37.39
C ALA A 431 -6.46 -1.20 -38.83
N TYR A 432 -7.37 -0.51 -39.53
CA TYR A 432 -7.73 -0.82 -40.92
C TYR A 432 -6.53 -0.83 -41.89
N TYR A 433 -5.45 -0.09 -41.57
CA TYR A 433 -4.23 -0.01 -42.39
C TYR A 433 -3.17 -1.07 -42.03
N ASN A 434 -3.45 -1.99 -41.10
CA ASN A 434 -2.55 -3.09 -40.74
C ASN A 434 -3.33 -4.40 -40.61
N ARG A 435 -2.86 -5.44 -41.29
CA ARG A 435 -3.52 -6.75 -41.29
C ARG A 435 -3.33 -7.55 -39.99
N SER A 436 -2.39 -7.16 -39.14
CA SER A 436 -2.12 -7.84 -37.87
C SER A 436 -2.70 -7.06 -36.69
N ALA A 437 -3.19 -7.79 -35.69
CA ALA A 437 -3.37 -7.29 -34.35
C ALA A 437 -2.04 -7.39 -33.58
N ILE A 438 -1.74 -6.33 -32.83
CA ILE A 438 -0.59 -6.28 -31.92
C ILE A 438 -1.12 -6.59 -30.52
N PRO A 439 -0.80 -7.76 -29.95
CA PRO A 439 -1.18 -8.08 -28.57
C PRO A 439 -0.36 -7.29 -27.55
N CYS A 440 -0.77 -7.38 -26.29
CA CYS A 440 0.03 -6.92 -25.16
C CYS A 440 1.35 -7.71 -25.04
N ASN A 441 2.18 -7.31 -24.07
CA ASN A 441 3.43 -8.01 -23.80
C ASN A 441 3.19 -9.43 -23.27
N THR A 442 4.18 -10.30 -23.45
CA THR A 442 4.17 -11.66 -22.90
C THR A 442 4.10 -11.62 -21.38
N CYS A 443 3.35 -12.56 -20.80
CA CYS A 443 3.12 -12.62 -19.35
C CYS A 443 2.58 -11.32 -18.75
N ALA A 444 1.77 -10.56 -19.49
CA ALA A 444 1.20 -9.30 -19.02
C ALA A 444 0.48 -9.45 -17.66
N CYS A 445 -0.21 -10.58 -17.44
CA CYS A 445 -0.90 -10.90 -16.19
C CYS A 445 -0.23 -12.00 -15.37
N GLY A 446 1.08 -12.18 -15.58
CA GLY A 446 1.89 -13.14 -14.86
C GLY A 446 2.05 -14.47 -15.60
N CYS A 447 3.19 -15.11 -15.35
CA CYS A 447 3.46 -16.47 -15.78
C CYS A 447 4.18 -17.18 -14.64
N ASP A 448 3.71 -18.36 -14.26
CA ASP A 448 4.52 -19.27 -13.45
C ASP A 448 5.72 -19.77 -14.27
N ASN A 449 6.70 -20.39 -13.61
CA ASN A 449 7.97 -20.85 -14.20
C ASN A 449 7.75 -21.83 -15.37
N ASN A 450 7.39 -21.29 -16.53
CA ASN A 450 6.95 -22.03 -17.70
C ASN A 450 8.18 -22.61 -18.41
N LYS A 451 8.40 -23.90 -18.21
CA LYS A 451 9.38 -24.67 -18.99
C LYS A 451 8.88 -24.76 -20.43
N GLY A 452 9.53 -24.05 -21.36
CA GLY A 452 9.28 -24.17 -22.81
C GLY A 452 8.84 -22.89 -23.54
N CYS A 453 8.64 -21.77 -22.83
CA CYS A 453 8.42 -20.46 -23.45
C CYS A 453 9.30 -19.39 -22.78
N SER A 454 9.50 -18.27 -23.48
CA SER A 454 10.24 -17.11 -23.00
C SER A 454 9.28 -16.07 -22.44
N GLN A 455 9.47 -15.74 -21.16
CA GLN A 455 8.74 -14.66 -20.49
C GLN A 455 9.18 -13.26 -20.93
N ASN A 456 10.26 -13.15 -21.72
CA ASN A 456 10.84 -11.87 -22.16
C ASN A 456 10.87 -11.72 -23.69
N ALA A 457 10.45 -12.75 -24.43
CA ALA A 457 10.33 -12.65 -25.88
C ALA A 457 9.21 -11.67 -26.24
N LYS A 458 9.38 -10.99 -27.37
CA LYS A 458 8.32 -10.14 -27.93
C LYS A 458 7.12 -10.99 -28.30
N ALA A 459 5.93 -10.49 -27.98
CA ALA A 459 4.69 -11.15 -28.38
C ALA A 459 4.60 -11.23 -29.91
N MET A 460 4.06 -12.33 -30.40
CA MET A 460 3.89 -12.56 -31.83
C MET A 460 2.71 -11.75 -32.37
N LEU A 461 2.85 -11.24 -33.59
CA LEU A 461 1.73 -10.60 -34.30
C LEU A 461 0.65 -11.63 -34.58
N LEU A 462 -0.60 -11.21 -34.42
CA LEU A 462 -1.77 -12.06 -34.49
C LEU A 462 -2.63 -11.71 -35.69
N PRO A 463 -3.27 -12.69 -36.36
CA PRO A 463 -4.41 -12.39 -37.22
C PRO A 463 -5.58 -11.88 -36.32
N PRO A 464 -6.33 -10.84 -36.73
CA PRO A 464 -7.36 -10.22 -35.88
C PRO A 464 -8.41 -11.19 -35.32
N GLU A 465 -8.76 -12.22 -36.09
CA GLU A 465 -9.75 -13.23 -35.70
C GLU A 465 -9.27 -14.10 -34.53
N SER A 466 -7.95 -14.16 -34.28
CA SER A 466 -7.39 -14.92 -33.16
C SER A 466 -7.50 -14.23 -31.81
N LEU A 467 -7.98 -12.98 -31.78
CA LEU A 467 -8.33 -12.31 -30.52
C LEU A 467 -9.56 -12.92 -29.86
N LEU A 468 -10.40 -13.64 -30.63
CA LEU A 468 -11.61 -14.32 -30.17
C LEU A 468 -11.37 -15.76 -29.72
N VAL A 469 -10.13 -16.26 -29.78
CA VAL A 469 -9.82 -17.63 -29.35
C VAL A 469 -8.92 -17.63 -28.11
N PRO A 470 -9.01 -18.68 -27.26
CA PRO A 470 -8.17 -18.85 -26.10
C PRO A 470 -6.67 -18.91 -26.45
N SER A 471 -5.84 -18.63 -25.46
CA SER A 471 -4.37 -18.54 -25.57
C SER A 471 -3.72 -19.76 -26.22
N ASP A 472 -4.20 -20.97 -25.93
CA ASP A 472 -3.63 -22.21 -26.45
C ASP A 472 -3.81 -22.33 -27.97
N ASN A 473 -5.03 -22.12 -28.46
CA ASN A 473 -5.37 -22.15 -29.88
C ASN A 473 -4.81 -20.94 -30.64
N ARG A 474 -4.56 -19.83 -29.95
CA ARG A 474 -3.98 -18.61 -30.52
C ARG A 474 -2.55 -18.84 -31.02
N THR A 475 -1.79 -19.71 -30.36
CA THR A 475 -0.37 -19.98 -30.71
C THR A 475 -0.23 -20.60 -32.10
N GLU A 476 -1.08 -21.57 -32.45
CA GLU A 476 -1.06 -22.20 -33.77
C GLU A 476 -1.38 -21.19 -34.88
N LYS A 477 -2.42 -20.37 -34.68
CA LYS A 477 -2.78 -19.29 -35.60
C LYS A 477 -1.67 -18.25 -35.75
N ALA A 478 -0.99 -17.90 -34.66
CA ALA A 478 0.14 -16.98 -34.69
C ALA A 478 1.32 -17.52 -35.52
N LEU A 479 1.62 -18.82 -35.41
CA LEU A 479 2.66 -19.48 -36.20
C LEU A 479 2.31 -19.51 -37.69
N ALA A 480 1.08 -19.90 -38.03
CA ALA A 480 0.60 -19.88 -39.41
C ALA A 480 0.64 -18.46 -40.00
N TRP A 481 0.21 -17.45 -39.23
CA TRP A 481 0.26 -16.05 -39.64
C TRP A 481 1.68 -15.53 -39.85
N ALA A 482 2.60 -15.91 -38.96
CA ALA A 482 4.02 -15.57 -39.09
C ALA A 482 4.65 -16.21 -40.34
N ALA A 483 4.31 -17.47 -40.64
CA ALA A 483 4.78 -18.15 -41.85
C ALA A 483 4.26 -17.46 -43.12
N LEU A 484 2.96 -17.15 -43.18
CA LEU A 484 2.33 -16.49 -44.33
C LEU A 484 2.92 -15.09 -44.61
N ASN A 485 3.22 -14.33 -43.56
CA ASN A 485 3.72 -12.95 -43.66
C ASN A 485 5.25 -12.85 -43.53
N LYS A 486 5.97 -13.98 -43.44
CA LYS A 486 7.44 -14.05 -43.27
C LYS A 486 7.94 -13.27 -42.05
N PHE A 487 7.20 -13.31 -40.94
CA PHE A 487 7.62 -12.72 -39.67
C PHE A 487 8.60 -13.64 -38.94
N LYS A 488 9.57 -13.03 -38.24
CA LYS A 488 10.50 -13.78 -37.39
C LYS A 488 9.77 -14.34 -36.17
N VAL A 489 9.84 -15.64 -35.97
CA VAL A 489 9.30 -16.32 -34.80
C VAL A 489 10.39 -16.41 -33.72
N PRO A 490 10.16 -15.90 -32.50
CA PRO A 490 11.12 -16.05 -31.41
C PRO A 490 11.32 -17.52 -31.01
N ASN A 491 12.56 -17.90 -30.69
CA ASN A 491 12.91 -19.21 -30.13
C ASN A 491 13.81 -19.02 -28.89
N PRO A 492 13.37 -19.38 -27.67
CA PRO A 492 12.09 -19.98 -27.34
C PRO A 492 10.90 -19.04 -27.59
N ARG A 493 9.73 -19.65 -27.89
CA ARG A 493 8.49 -18.92 -28.23
C ARG A 493 8.02 -18.06 -27.06
N PRO A 494 7.33 -16.93 -27.32
CA PRO A 494 6.75 -16.13 -26.25
C PRO A 494 5.73 -16.91 -25.42
N CYS A 495 5.71 -16.66 -24.11
CA CYS A 495 4.64 -17.15 -23.25
C CYS A 495 3.32 -16.39 -23.51
N PRO A 496 2.16 -17.01 -23.23
CA PRO A 496 0.87 -16.34 -23.28
C PRO A 496 0.78 -15.16 -22.29
N ASP A 497 -0.23 -14.31 -22.47
CA ASP A 497 -0.46 -13.15 -21.60
C ASP A 497 -1.13 -13.51 -20.26
N ASN A 498 -1.91 -14.60 -20.23
CA ASN A 498 -2.66 -15.14 -19.09
C ASN A 498 -3.65 -14.17 -18.44
N CYS A 499 -4.19 -13.21 -19.20
CA CYS A 499 -5.08 -12.21 -18.65
C CYS A 499 -6.54 -12.68 -18.62
N PRO A 500 -7.26 -12.56 -17.48
CA PRO A 500 -8.68 -12.90 -17.39
C PRO A 500 -9.57 -11.95 -18.21
N VAL A 501 -9.10 -10.72 -18.45
CA VAL A 501 -9.80 -9.75 -19.29
C VAL A 501 -8.86 -9.23 -20.37
N SER A 502 -9.34 -9.18 -21.60
CA SER A 502 -8.62 -8.58 -22.72
C SER A 502 -9.48 -7.58 -23.48
N ILE A 503 -8.85 -6.51 -23.96
CA ILE A 503 -9.52 -5.40 -24.64
C ILE A 503 -8.87 -5.22 -26.00
N ASN A 504 -9.66 -5.24 -27.08
CA ASN A 504 -9.17 -4.81 -28.38
C ASN A 504 -9.58 -3.35 -28.65
N TRP A 505 -8.59 -2.51 -28.95
CA TRP A 505 -8.80 -1.19 -29.52
C TRP A 505 -8.46 -1.23 -31.00
N HIS A 506 -9.50 -1.12 -31.83
CA HIS A 506 -9.41 -1.14 -33.28
C HIS A 506 -9.68 0.24 -33.86
N ILE A 507 -8.84 0.74 -34.76
CA ILE A 507 -9.14 1.92 -35.57
C ILE A 507 -9.82 1.46 -36.86
N ASP A 508 -11.13 1.72 -37.01
CA ASP A 508 -11.88 1.23 -38.18
C ASP A 508 -11.67 2.10 -39.42
N SER A 509 -11.58 3.42 -39.23
CA SER A 509 -11.59 4.37 -40.36
C SER A 509 -10.96 5.70 -40.01
N ASP A 510 -10.39 6.37 -41.01
CA ASP A 510 -9.81 7.71 -40.90
C ASP A 510 -10.22 8.59 -42.10
N PHE A 511 -11.26 9.41 -41.92
CA PHE A 511 -11.79 10.30 -42.96
C PHE A 511 -11.27 11.74 -42.80
N LYS A 512 -11.62 12.63 -43.74
CA LYS A 512 -11.20 14.05 -43.69
C LYS A 512 -11.80 14.80 -42.49
N THR A 513 -13.07 14.53 -42.15
CA THR A 513 -13.82 15.26 -41.12
C THR A 513 -13.77 14.59 -39.75
N GLY A 514 -13.54 13.28 -39.70
CA GLY A 514 -13.56 12.48 -38.49
C GLY A 514 -12.92 11.10 -38.68
N TRP A 515 -12.87 10.32 -37.61
CA TRP A 515 -12.34 8.96 -37.60
C TRP A 515 -13.12 8.13 -36.57
N THR A 516 -13.06 6.81 -36.69
CA THR A 516 -13.78 5.91 -35.77
C THR A 516 -12.86 4.84 -35.20
N ALA A 517 -13.15 4.44 -33.97
CA ALA A 517 -12.56 3.29 -33.34
C ALA A 517 -13.64 2.36 -32.78
N SER A 518 -13.37 1.06 -32.79
CA SER A 518 -14.15 0.06 -32.09
C SER A 518 -13.39 -0.43 -30.86
N VAL A 519 -14.10 -0.56 -29.74
CA VAL A 519 -13.57 -1.17 -28.52
C VAL A 519 -14.33 -2.46 -28.30
N THR A 520 -13.60 -3.57 -28.17
CA THR A 520 -14.18 -4.88 -27.85
C THR A 520 -13.59 -5.40 -26.55
N LEU A 521 -14.45 -5.72 -25.60
CA LEU A 521 -14.13 -6.28 -24.30
C LEU A 521 -14.35 -7.79 -24.37
N PHE A 522 -13.38 -8.56 -23.85
CA PHE A 522 -13.45 -10.01 -23.74
C PHE A 522 -13.23 -10.42 -22.29
N ASN A 523 -14.18 -11.19 -21.76
CA ASN A 523 -14.07 -11.84 -20.46
C ASN A 523 -13.78 -13.33 -20.66
N TRP A 524 -12.60 -13.74 -20.19
CA TRP A 524 -12.11 -15.12 -20.23
C TRP A 524 -12.34 -15.86 -18.90
N ASP A 525 -12.86 -15.18 -17.87
CA ASP A 525 -13.29 -15.80 -16.62
C ASP A 525 -14.65 -16.48 -16.80
N ASP A 526 -14.94 -17.49 -15.99
CA ASP A 526 -16.25 -18.15 -15.96
C ASP A 526 -17.33 -17.23 -15.35
N SER A 527 -16.93 -16.30 -14.48
CA SER A 527 -17.85 -15.41 -13.77
C SER A 527 -18.17 -14.13 -14.57
N PRO A 528 -19.42 -13.64 -14.53
CA PRO A 528 -19.77 -12.37 -15.17
C PRO A 528 -19.25 -11.16 -14.39
N PHE A 529 -18.86 -10.10 -15.10
CA PHE A 529 -18.64 -8.78 -14.50
C PHE A 529 -19.91 -7.94 -14.60
N GLU A 530 -20.56 -7.71 -13.46
CA GLU A 530 -21.73 -6.83 -13.33
C GLU A 530 -21.30 -5.37 -13.16
N ASP A 531 -22.12 -4.41 -13.63
CA ASP A 531 -21.84 -2.98 -13.52
C ASP A 531 -20.44 -2.58 -14.04
N TRP A 532 -19.86 -3.34 -14.97
CA TRP A 532 -18.47 -3.15 -15.40
C TRP A 532 -18.25 -1.75 -16.02
N PHE A 533 -17.02 -1.26 -15.93
CA PHE A 533 -16.61 -0.04 -16.66
C PHE A 533 -15.21 -0.14 -17.23
N ALA A 534 -14.97 0.60 -18.31
CA ALA A 534 -13.64 0.84 -18.85
C ALA A 534 -13.35 2.34 -18.91
N ALA A 535 -12.20 2.77 -18.39
CA ALA A 535 -11.78 4.16 -18.39
C ALA A 535 -10.62 4.34 -19.38
N ILE A 536 -10.84 5.11 -20.44
CA ILE A 536 -9.89 5.25 -21.55
C ILE A 536 -9.33 6.66 -21.57
N LYS A 537 -8.00 6.76 -21.54
CA LYS A 537 -7.27 8.02 -21.66
C LYS A 537 -6.71 8.19 -23.07
N LEU A 538 -7.07 9.31 -23.71
CA LEU A 538 -6.58 9.72 -25.03
C LEU A 538 -5.94 11.10 -24.93
N ASP A 539 -4.62 11.19 -25.11
CA ASP A 539 -3.92 12.46 -24.89
C ASP A 539 -4.31 13.53 -25.93
N LYS A 540 -4.36 13.17 -27.22
CA LYS A 540 -4.65 14.12 -28.31
C LYS A 540 -6.09 14.05 -28.80
N ALA A 541 -6.66 12.86 -28.81
CA ALA A 541 -7.93 12.62 -29.50
C ALA A 541 -9.18 12.88 -28.65
N TYR A 542 -9.04 12.98 -27.32
CA TYR A 542 -10.15 13.13 -26.38
C TYR A 542 -11.10 14.29 -26.70
N LYS A 543 -10.56 15.46 -27.06
CA LYS A 543 -11.38 16.65 -27.41
C LYS A 543 -12.25 16.42 -28.64
N GLY A 544 -11.85 15.48 -29.49
CA GLY A 544 -12.55 15.10 -30.70
C GLY A 544 -13.74 14.17 -30.47
N LEU A 545 -13.95 13.62 -29.25
CA LEU A 545 -15.05 12.68 -29.03
C LEU A 545 -16.39 13.29 -29.46
N GLU A 546 -17.07 12.59 -30.36
CA GLU A 546 -18.38 12.97 -30.92
C GLU A 546 -19.49 12.08 -30.34
N GLY A 547 -19.28 10.76 -30.31
CA GLY A 547 -20.27 9.83 -29.79
C GLY A 547 -19.70 8.45 -29.48
N VAL A 548 -20.42 7.73 -28.60
CA VAL A 548 -20.21 6.32 -28.29
C VAL A 548 -21.51 5.59 -28.59
N TYR A 549 -21.43 4.46 -29.30
CA TYR A 549 -22.59 3.71 -29.77
C TYR A 549 -22.65 2.33 -29.09
N SER A 550 -23.87 1.86 -28.80
CA SER A 550 -24.14 0.57 -28.13
C SER A 550 -23.72 0.46 -26.66
N LEU A 551 -22.97 1.42 -26.14
CA LEU A 551 -22.58 1.55 -24.73
C LEU A 551 -22.74 3.02 -24.28
N ASN A 552 -22.82 3.26 -22.98
CA ASN A 552 -22.78 4.62 -22.44
C ASN A 552 -21.33 5.12 -22.42
N GLY A 553 -21.09 6.32 -22.89
CA GLY A 553 -19.77 6.95 -22.98
C GLY A 553 -19.77 8.34 -22.40
N THR A 554 -19.20 8.50 -21.21
CA THR A 554 -19.18 9.80 -20.50
C THR A 554 -17.78 10.42 -20.51
N LYS A 555 -17.70 11.71 -20.76
CA LYS A 555 -16.46 12.49 -20.71
C LYS A 555 -16.22 13.05 -19.32
N PHE A 556 -15.03 12.82 -18.77
CA PHE A 556 -14.59 13.43 -17.53
C PHE A 556 -13.36 14.30 -17.76
N ASP A 557 -13.57 15.62 -17.87
CA ASP A 557 -12.49 16.60 -18.05
C ASP A 557 -11.61 16.69 -16.79
N ASN A 558 -12.23 16.60 -15.61
CA ASN A 558 -11.58 16.62 -14.30
C ASN A 558 -10.76 15.36 -13.97
N LEU A 559 -10.93 14.27 -14.74
CA LEU A 559 -10.19 13.02 -14.57
C LEU A 559 -9.16 12.83 -15.67
N ASN A 560 -8.27 13.82 -15.87
CA ASN A 560 -7.20 13.76 -16.88
C ASN A 560 -7.70 13.46 -18.30
N ASN A 561 -8.84 14.03 -18.70
CA ASN A 561 -9.43 13.83 -20.03
C ASN A 561 -9.73 12.34 -20.32
N THR A 562 -10.47 11.70 -19.41
CA THR A 562 -10.81 10.27 -19.50
C THR A 562 -12.23 10.09 -20.05
N ILE A 563 -12.41 9.07 -20.88
CA ILE A 563 -13.71 8.61 -21.37
C ILE A 563 -14.08 7.37 -20.55
N LEU A 564 -15.19 7.43 -19.83
CA LEU A 564 -15.74 6.29 -19.10
C LEU A 564 -16.76 5.57 -19.98
N LEU A 565 -16.51 4.30 -20.26
CA LEU A 565 -17.43 3.41 -20.96
C LEU A 565 -18.13 2.50 -19.96
N GLN A 566 -19.44 2.35 -20.11
CA GLN A 566 -20.27 1.52 -19.26
C GLN A 566 -21.35 0.82 -20.09
N GLY A 567 -21.84 -0.32 -19.61
CA GLY A 567 -23.03 -0.94 -20.16
C GLY A 567 -24.25 -0.03 -20.07
N LEU A 568 -25.20 -0.20 -20.99
CA LEU A 568 -26.50 0.46 -20.90
C LEU A 568 -27.28 -0.12 -19.70
N PRO A 569 -28.20 0.65 -19.08
CA PRO A 569 -29.05 0.13 -18.02
C PRO A 569 -29.76 -1.17 -18.43
N GLY A 570 -29.60 -2.24 -17.64
CA GLY A 570 -30.13 -3.58 -17.94
C GLY A 570 -29.26 -4.46 -18.85
N LEU A 571 -28.18 -3.91 -19.44
CA LEU A 571 -27.19 -4.61 -20.28
C LEU A 571 -25.74 -4.42 -19.77
N ASN A 572 -25.61 -4.15 -18.48
CA ASN A 572 -24.40 -3.85 -17.73
C ASN A 572 -23.61 -5.09 -17.30
N PHE A 573 -23.82 -6.22 -17.95
CA PHE A 573 -23.15 -7.48 -17.63
C PHE A 573 -22.23 -7.92 -18.76
N LEU A 574 -20.93 -8.08 -18.46
CA LEU A 574 -19.99 -8.74 -19.35
C LEU A 574 -19.93 -10.22 -18.92
N MET A 575 -20.66 -11.07 -19.65
CA MET A 575 -20.78 -12.51 -19.38
C MET A 575 -19.41 -13.21 -19.33
N GLY A 576 -19.35 -14.38 -18.70
CA GLY A 576 -18.14 -15.23 -18.68
C GLY A 576 -17.93 -16.07 -19.94
N GLU A 577 -16.84 -16.82 -19.95
CA GLU A 577 -16.46 -17.75 -21.01
C GLU A 577 -17.38 -18.98 -21.06
N VAL A 578 -17.87 -19.31 -22.26
CA VAL A 578 -18.74 -20.47 -22.51
C VAL A 578 -18.09 -21.47 -23.46
N ASN A 579 -18.59 -22.71 -23.46
CA ASN A 579 -18.15 -23.71 -24.43
C ASN A 579 -18.53 -23.32 -25.86
N GLY A 580 -17.72 -23.76 -26.84
CA GLY A 580 -18.02 -23.60 -28.25
C GLY A 580 -19.32 -24.32 -28.64
N THR A 581 -19.97 -23.85 -29.71
CA THR A 581 -21.30 -24.34 -30.13
C THR A 581 -21.27 -25.80 -30.61
N ARG A 582 -20.13 -26.29 -31.14
CA ARG A 582 -19.98 -27.67 -31.61
C ARG A 582 -18.91 -28.43 -30.82
N PRO A 583 -19.01 -29.77 -30.73
CA PRO A 583 -17.96 -30.58 -30.15
C PRO A 583 -16.61 -30.32 -30.83
N GLY A 584 -15.60 -29.93 -30.05
CA GLY A 584 -14.26 -29.60 -30.55
C GLY A 584 -14.05 -28.13 -30.93
N ASP A 585 -15.09 -27.29 -30.94
CA ASP A 585 -14.90 -25.83 -31.05
C ASP A 585 -14.24 -25.31 -29.76
N PRO A 586 -13.30 -24.34 -29.85
CA PRO A 586 -12.67 -23.75 -28.67
C PRO A 586 -13.70 -22.99 -27.82
N ARG A 587 -13.36 -22.77 -26.54
CA ARG A 587 -14.15 -21.90 -25.67
C ARG A 587 -14.24 -20.47 -26.22
N VAL A 588 -15.35 -19.80 -25.93
CA VAL A 588 -15.68 -18.47 -26.46
C VAL A 588 -15.85 -17.50 -25.30
N PRO A 589 -15.12 -16.37 -25.28
CA PRO A 589 -15.22 -15.40 -24.19
C PRO A 589 -16.56 -14.68 -24.25
N GLY A 590 -17.03 -14.21 -23.09
CA GLY A 590 -18.08 -13.20 -23.09
C GLY A 590 -17.59 -11.92 -23.73
N LYS A 591 -18.43 -11.29 -24.55
CA LYS A 591 -18.03 -10.20 -25.44
C LYS A 591 -18.99 -9.03 -25.39
N GLN A 592 -18.45 -7.83 -25.27
CA GLN A 592 -19.18 -6.59 -25.54
C GLN A 592 -18.37 -5.69 -26.48
N GLN A 593 -19.05 -4.99 -27.38
CA GLN A 593 -18.42 -4.13 -28.38
C GLN A 593 -19.13 -2.79 -28.47
N THR A 594 -18.35 -1.73 -28.64
CA THR A 594 -18.84 -0.38 -28.94
C THR A 594 -18.05 0.22 -30.07
N LYS A 595 -18.69 1.15 -30.78
CA LYS A 595 -18.03 2.04 -31.73
C LYS A 595 -17.98 3.46 -31.15
N ILE A 596 -16.87 4.13 -31.38
CA ILE A 596 -16.59 5.49 -30.92
C ILE A 596 -16.27 6.36 -32.13
N SER A 597 -16.95 7.49 -32.27
CA SER A 597 -16.71 8.48 -33.32
C SER A 597 -15.98 9.70 -32.78
N PHE A 598 -15.08 10.25 -33.61
CA PHE A 598 -14.31 11.42 -33.28
C PHE A 598 -14.27 12.41 -34.45
N ILE A 599 -14.49 13.70 -34.15
CA ILE A 599 -14.38 14.81 -35.10
C ILE A 599 -13.00 15.47 -35.07
N LYS A 600 -12.37 15.61 -36.24
CA LYS A 600 -11.04 16.22 -36.38
C LYS A 600 -11.05 17.74 -36.20
N LYS A 601 -12.20 18.39 -36.39
CA LYS A 601 -12.36 19.84 -36.22
C LYS A 601 -11.93 20.31 -34.82
N ARG A 602 -12.12 19.49 -33.78
CA ARG A 602 -11.75 19.79 -32.39
C ARG A 602 -10.33 19.34 -32.02
N THR A 603 -9.64 18.66 -32.93
CA THR A 603 -8.28 18.14 -32.73
C THR A 603 -7.39 18.47 -33.94
N PRO A 604 -7.11 19.75 -34.20
CA PRO A 604 -6.28 20.15 -35.34
C PRO A 604 -4.91 19.48 -35.32
N GLY A 605 -4.48 18.94 -36.46
CA GLY A 605 -3.18 18.28 -36.60
C GLY A 605 -3.11 16.83 -36.10
N ILE A 606 -4.24 16.22 -35.70
CA ILE A 606 -4.28 14.82 -35.29
C ILE A 606 -3.83 13.89 -36.43
N ASN A 607 -2.91 12.98 -36.13
CA ASN A 607 -2.36 12.04 -37.10
C ASN A 607 -2.60 10.59 -36.65
N ILE A 608 -3.68 10.00 -37.17
CA ILE A 608 -4.12 8.65 -36.80
C ILE A 608 -3.09 7.57 -37.20
N PRO A 609 -2.51 7.56 -38.42
CA PRO A 609 -1.46 6.60 -38.77
C PRO A 609 -0.16 6.74 -37.95
N ARG A 610 0.14 7.91 -37.37
CA ARG A 610 1.28 8.10 -36.47
C ARG A 610 1.00 7.68 -35.02
N GLY A 611 -0.25 7.33 -34.71
CA GLY A 611 -0.63 6.76 -33.43
C GLY A 611 -1.47 7.65 -32.52
N ASP A 612 -1.86 8.86 -32.97
CA ASP A 612 -2.60 9.80 -32.13
C ASP A 612 -4.03 9.30 -31.77
N GLY A 613 -4.53 8.29 -32.47
CA GLY A 613 -5.81 7.63 -32.21
C GLY A 613 -5.76 6.44 -31.25
N PHE A 614 -4.58 6.07 -30.72
CA PHE A 614 -4.46 5.01 -29.73
C PHE A 614 -4.44 5.56 -28.30
N PRO A 615 -5.04 4.85 -27.34
CA PRO A 615 -5.07 5.26 -25.94
C PRO A 615 -3.69 5.13 -25.30
N THR A 616 -3.39 6.06 -24.40
CA THR A 616 -2.16 6.04 -23.61
C THR A 616 -2.34 5.28 -22.30
N ARG A 617 -3.59 5.15 -21.82
CA ARG A 617 -3.99 4.30 -20.69
C ARG A 617 -5.39 3.77 -20.89
N ILE A 618 -5.61 2.54 -20.45
CA ILE A 618 -6.94 1.95 -20.31
C ILE A 618 -7.01 1.30 -18.93
N LEU A 619 -8.06 1.59 -18.19
CA LEU A 619 -8.40 0.88 -16.96
C LEU A 619 -9.66 0.04 -17.20
N PHE A 620 -9.70 -1.17 -16.65
CA PHE A 620 -10.91 -1.99 -16.59
C PHE A 620 -11.22 -2.29 -15.13
N ASN A 621 -12.43 -1.91 -14.67
CA ASN A 621 -12.81 -2.00 -13.26
C ASN A 621 -11.72 -1.45 -12.30
N GLY A 622 -11.11 -0.32 -12.70
CA GLY A 622 -10.05 0.36 -11.97
C GLY A 622 -8.64 -0.21 -12.13
N GLU A 623 -8.47 -1.44 -12.63
CA GLU A 623 -7.16 -2.01 -12.88
C GLU A 623 -6.54 -1.42 -14.16
N GLU A 624 -5.27 -0.99 -14.08
CA GLU A 624 -4.54 -0.45 -15.24
C GLU A 624 -4.05 -1.59 -16.15
N CYS A 625 -4.60 -1.66 -17.37
CA CYS A 625 -4.30 -2.75 -18.30
C CYS A 625 -2.94 -2.59 -18.97
N ALA A 626 -2.27 -3.72 -19.23
CA ALA A 626 -1.02 -3.75 -19.97
C ALA A 626 -1.25 -3.40 -21.46
N LEU A 627 -0.66 -2.28 -21.90
CA LEU A 627 -0.73 -1.83 -23.29
C LEU A 627 0.40 -2.44 -24.15
N PRO A 628 0.17 -2.65 -25.46
CA PRO A 628 1.23 -3.02 -26.38
C PRO A 628 2.34 -1.97 -26.43
N THR A 629 3.58 -2.42 -26.52
CA THR A 629 4.76 -1.54 -26.70
C THR A 629 4.84 -0.92 -28.09
N GLN A 630 4.04 -1.41 -29.04
CA GLN A 630 4.03 -0.97 -30.43
C GLN A 630 2.60 -0.75 -30.90
N ILE A 631 2.43 0.23 -31.77
CA ILE A 631 1.17 0.48 -32.49
C ILE A 631 1.23 -0.12 -33.90
N PRO A 632 0.07 -0.47 -34.48
CA PRO A 632 -0.03 -0.81 -35.89
C PRO A 632 0.63 0.27 -36.76
N ARG A 633 1.44 -0.16 -37.73
CA ARG A 633 2.06 0.75 -38.72
C ARG A 633 1.60 0.36 -40.12
N SER A 634 1.45 1.34 -41.01
CA SER A 634 1.17 1.06 -42.42
C SER A 634 2.41 0.45 -43.10
N SER A 635 2.18 -0.47 -44.04
CA SER A 635 3.23 -1.12 -44.83
C SER A 635 4.08 -0.14 -45.66
N ALA A 636 3.52 1.02 -46.03
CA ALA A 636 4.23 2.09 -46.74
C ALA A 636 5.30 2.77 -45.87
N GLN A 637 5.01 2.98 -44.58
CA GLN A 637 5.92 3.63 -43.64
C GLN A 637 7.09 2.72 -43.23
N GLN A 638 6.87 1.41 -43.25
CA GLN A 638 7.88 0.39 -42.98
C GLN A 638 8.90 0.26 -44.13
N LYS A 639 8.47 0.52 -45.38
CA LYS A 639 9.34 0.53 -46.58
C LYS A 639 10.07 1.85 -46.80
N SER A 640 9.54 2.97 -46.29
CA SER A 640 10.09 4.32 -46.52
C SER A 640 11.48 4.53 -45.91
N HIS A 641 11.70 4.08 -44.66
CA HIS A 641 13.01 4.24 -44.01
C HIS A 641 14.14 3.49 -44.71
N PHE A 642 13.87 2.29 -45.22
CA PHE A 642 14.86 1.50 -45.96
C PHE A 642 15.20 2.13 -47.31
N LYS A 643 14.21 2.70 -48.00
CA LYS A 643 14.44 3.36 -49.31
C LYS A 643 15.18 4.69 -49.17
N PHE A 644 14.90 5.50 -48.14
CA PHE A 644 15.57 6.78 -47.96
C PHE A 644 17.06 6.62 -47.61
N LEU A 645 17.41 5.64 -46.76
CA LEU A 645 18.80 5.33 -46.43
C LEU A 645 19.58 4.84 -47.66
N ILE A 646 18.98 3.96 -48.48
CA ILE A 646 19.60 3.48 -49.72
C ILE A 646 19.79 4.62 -50.72
N VAL A 647 18.81 5.53 -50.85
CA VAL A 647 18.94 6.71 -51.72
C VAL A 647 20.03 7.66 -51.24
N ILE A 648 20.17 7.88 -49.92
CA ILE A 648 21.27 8.69 -49.36
C ILE A 648 22.62 8.01 -49.60
N ILE A 649 22.73 6.71 -49.35
CA ILE A 649 23.98 5.97 -49.57
C ILE A 649 24.36 5.99 -51.06
N MET A 650 23.39 5.78 -51.96
CA MET A 650 23.62 5.87 -53.41
C MET A 650 24.04 7.29 -53.81
N ALA A 651 23.41 8.33 -53.26
CA ALA A 651 23.77 9.72 -53.53
C ALA A 651 25.19 10.06 -53.06
N ILE A 652 25.58 9.57 -51.87
CA ILE A 652 26.94 9.74 -51.32
C ILE A 652 27.97 8.98 -52.18
N VAL A 653 27.67 7.73 -52.57
CA VAL A 653 28.56 6.94 -53.43
C VAL A 653 28.71 7.58 -54.82
N THR A 654 27.63 8.09 -55.42
CA THR A 654 27.72 8.84 -56.68
C THR A 654 28.50 10.14 -56.54
N PHE A 655 28.36 10.85 -55.41
CA PHE A 655 29.10 12.09 -55.17
C PHE A 655 30.61 11.82 -55.04
N ILE A 656 30.98 10.76 -54.31
CA ILE A 656 32.38 10.33 -54.15
C ILE A 656 33.00 9.92 -55.49
N LEU A 657 32.28 9.13 -56.29
CA LEU A 657 32.73 8.71 -57.62
C LEU A 657 32.85 9.87 -58.62
N MET A 658 32.05 10.93 -58.46
CA MET A 658 32.16 12.14 -59.29
C MET A 658 33.32 13.04 -58.84
N SER A 659 33.66 13.07 -57.55
CA SER A 659 34.81 13.83 -57.04
C SER A 659 36.17 13.19 -57.38
N ASP A 660 36.24 11.86 -57.54
CA ASP A 660 37.47 11.16 -57.93
C ASP A 660 37.82 11.37 -59.43
N HIS A 661 36.90 11.88 -60.25
CA HIS A 661 37.14 12.26 -61.64
C HIS A 661 37.54 13.73 -61.84
N LEU A 662 37.67 14.50 -60.75
CA LEU A 662 38.03 15.93 -60.75
C LEU A 662 39.45 16.22 -60.24
N HIS A 663 40.29 15.17 -60.12
CA HIS A 663 41.72 15.28 -59.80
C HIS A 663 42.63 14.87 -60.96
#